data_AF-A0A6I6FCH5-F1
#
_entry.id   AF-A0A6I6FCH5-F1
#
_cell.length_a   1.000
_cell.length_b   1.000
_cell.length_c   1.000
_cell.angle_alpha   90.00
_cell.angle_beta   90.00
_cell.angle_gamma   90.00
#
_symmetry.space_group_name_H-M   'P 1'
#
loop_
_entity.id
_entity.type
_entity.pdbx_description
1 polymer ?
#
loop_
_entity_poly.entity_id
_entity_poly.type
_entity_poly.pdbx_seq_one_letter_code
_entity_poly.pdbx_strand_id
1 'polypeptide(L)'
;MEIRSVLRDVAVPQEDLFGTSEVCVAVLDGPVDLTHPCFQGADVTQIDTLVREPAGQGPMSVHGTHVASLLFGQGTSPITGMLPRCRGLILPVFRDLSPDRVPQVDLARAIERAVQEGAHVINISGGERTADGQADHLLAHTLQRCEELGVLVVSAVGNDGCDCLQVPAAVPSVLSVGATSAVGAPLEFNNWGAVYQRNGVLAPGEDIDGAVPGGGHRLLTGSSFATPAVAGVAGLLVSAQVRSGREANPKAVGRLILQTATPPACLPDENAECRRHLGGHLNAALAYQSIVAHHTPVAREEAAQRDQTRIGAPQQLPQLATAGVQPSQRATHTTTSQKATSMETTGPPAAPSQELGAPAEIASPSPQQGSVPSDGLRPSCTCNGCAGDTTPHGAAAPANNEQPLLEQHDDAAIVDEVRQASLHAAATPPGPGTTSGAVPAAPTMAAGPPLPAGGVRPACSATQYGPRPLVYVIGTINYDFGTEARRDSFRQEMPDVEVPGPDGPVVYPANVYDPGQMRDYLSAAPWECGKLHFTLEIDKMPAYVLEAEPAVGMEWGGPVPPAPDESDATYRQPRMPGASPEPPTSLSEHWYPPVSHVYKVLRDAVWGQSRPRQEINEYVSRVSIPGVLTDRTARLFNGMTLPVLEVQSRGIATWNEAKLVHSVTDSVLDDAKERDVRIDKANLEKTIRALFDKLYNQFRNLGQSSADRALNYAGTNAYQFGSDIMQGLLSAKHVPGPEDRLYTLDRITVSKSPFSRPNSDCQDVYISFIDPENDQRARVTYVYTIDVSDLPGVSLVPTRTFLGDM
;
A
#
# COMPACT_ATOMS: atom_id res chain seq x y z
N MET A 1 -34.27 18.41 12.39
CA MET A 1 -33.87 18.96 13.70
C MET A 1 -33.03 20.22 13.50
N GLU A 2 -33.11 21.19 14.40
CA GLU A 2 -32.21 22.35 14.44
C GLU A 2 -30.85 21.98 15.05
N ILE A 3 -29.75 22.43 14.45
CA ILE A 3 -28.38 22.19 14.97
C ILE A 3 -28.17 22.75 16.38
N ARG A 4 -28.77 23.92 16.68
CA ARG A 4 -28.68 24.60 17.98
C ARG A 4 -29.44 23.90 19.11
N SER A 5 -30.11 22.78 18.84
CA SER A 5 -30.75 21.94 19.86
C SER A 5 -29.77 21.48 20.95
N VAL A 6 -28.49 21.25 20.61
CA VAL A 6 -27.42 20.89 21.56
C VAL A 6 -27.09 21.99 22.58
N LEU A 7 -27.58 23.21 22.39
CA LEU A 7 -27.32 24.36 23.26
C LEU A 7 -28.47 24.66 24.24
N ARG A 8 -29.59 23.91 24.19
CA ARG A 8 -30.82 24.22 24.95
C ARG A 8 -30.62 24.28 26.47
N ASP A 9 -29.73 23.45 27.01
CA ASP A 9 -29.44 23.36 28.44
C ASP A 9 -28.27 24.27 28.89
N VAL A 10 -27.69 25.06 27.96
CA VAL A 10 -26.57 25.98 28.26
C VAL A 10 -27.13 27.29 28.84
N ALA A 11 -27.23 27.36 30.16
CA ALA A 11 -27.85 28.47 30.89
C ALA A 11 -27.01 29.78 30.90
N VAL A 12 -27.00 30.50 29.77
CA VAL A 12 -26.40 31.84 29.59
C VAL A 12 -27.26 32.72 28.68
N PRO A 13 -27.02 34.06 28.59
CA PRO A 13 -27.72 34.93 27.66
C PRO A 13 -27.63 34.45 26.20
N GLN A 14 -28.68 34.66 25.41
CA GLN A 14 -28.74 34.14 24.04
C GLN A 14 -27.69 34.79 23.13
N GLU A 15 -27.37 36.07 23.37
CA GLU A 15 -26.28 36.78 22.72
C GLU A 15 -24.91 36.14 22.95
N ASP A 16 -24.72 35.42 24.06
CA ASP A 16 -23.46 34.76 24.39
C ASP A 16 -23.27 33.41 23.68
N LEU A 17 -24.35 32.84 23.12
CA LEU A 17 -24.38 31.58 22.37
C LEU A 17 -24.19 31.77 20.86
N PHE A 18 -23.66 32.92 20.42
CA PHE A 18 -23.38 33.21 19.00
C PHE A 18 -21.90 33.32 18.65
N GLY A 19 -20.99 33.29 19.64
CA GLY A 19 -19.54 33.41 19.46
C GLY A 19 -19.00 34.84 19.50
N THR A 20 -17.70 35.00 19.25
CA THR A 20 -16.99 36.30 19.09
C THR A 20 -16.10 36.25 17.84
N SER A 21 -15.92 37.37 17.15
CA SER A 21 -15.17 37.46 15.89
C SER A 21 -13.66 37.22 16.05
N GLU A 22 -13.14 37.30 17.28
CA GLU A 22 -11.77 36.90 17.63
C GLU A 22 -11.53 35.39 17.45
N VAL A 23 -12.59 34.57 17.54
CA VAL A 23 -12.51 33.12 17.32
C VAL A 23 -12.77 32.82 15.85
N CYS A 24 -11.80 32.14 15.24
CA CYS A 24 -11.85 31.76 13.83
C CYS A 24 -12.09 30.26 13.67
N VAL A 25 -13.08 29.87 12.86
CA VAL A 25 -13.41 28.46 12.57
C VAL A 25 -13.29 28.21 11.07
N ALA A 26 -12.54 27.17 10.70
CA ALA A 26 -12.41 26.73 9.32
C ALA A 26 -13.35 25.56 9.01
N VAL A 27 -13.86 25.55 7.77
CA VAL A 27 -14.66 24.47 7.19
C VAL A 27 -13.93 23.96 5.97
N LEU A 28 -13.47 22.71 6.05
CA LEU A 28 -12.82 22.00 4.95
C LEU A 28 -13.85 21.02 4.38
N ASP A 29 -14.52 21.47 3.33
CA ASP A 29 -15.68 20.77 2.74
C ASP A 29 -15.73 20.99 1.22
N GLY A 30 -16.90 20.90 0.57
CA GLY A 30 -17.06 21.32 -0.82
C GLY A 30 -17.13 22.85 -0.97
N PRO A 31 -17.36 23.35 -2.21
CA PRO A 31 -17.66 24.76 -2.44
C PRO A 31 -18.89 25.24 -1.63
N VAL A 32 -18.93 26.53 -1.27
CA VAL A 32 -20.03 27.10 -0.46
C VAL A 32 -20.70 28.24 -1.22
N ASP A 33 -22.03 28.18 -1.33
CA ASP A 33 -22.82 29.30 -1.86
C ASP A 33 -22.93 30.42 -0.81
N LEU A 34 -21.88 31.25 -0.75
CA LEU A 34 -21.84 32.46 0.09
C LEU A 34 -22.82 33.56 -0.37
N THR A 35 -23.54 33.37 -1.50
CA THR A 35 -24.64 34.26 -1.90
C THR A 35 -25.97 33.86 -1.27
N HIS A 36 -26.06 32.68 -0.65
CA HIS A 36 -27.26 32.21 0.02
C HIS A 36 -27.68 33.15 1.18
N PRO A 37 -28.97 33.54 1.30
CA PRO A 37 -29.43 34.51 2.30
C PRO A 37 -29.10 34.21 3.77
N CYS A 38 -28.83 32.94 4.13
CA CYS A 38 -28.41 32.59 5.50
C CYS A 38 -27.03 33.13 5.88
N PHE A 39 -26.16 33.45 4.92
CA PHE A 39 -24.83 34.03 5.18
C PHE A 39 -24.83 35.57 5.16
N GLN A 40 -25.98 36.21 4.91
CA GLN A 40 -26.08 37.67 4.82
C GLN A 40 -25.80 38.33 6.18
N GLY A 41 -24.56 38.80 6.37
CA GLY A 41 -24.05 39.39 7.62
C GLY A 41 -22.99 38.55 8.34
N ALA A 42 -22.69 37.35 7.85
CA ALA A 42 -21.65 36.49 8.42
C ALA A 42 -20.24 36.95 7.98
N ASP A 43 -19.27 36.95 8.90
CA ASP A 43 -17.85 37.21 8.59
C ASP A 43 -17.19 35.93 8.05
N VAL A 44 -17.53 35.54 6.81
CA VAL A 44 -17.08 34.29 6.18
C VAL A 44 -16.26 34.59 4.94
N THR A 45 -15.00 34.15 4.94
CA THR A 45 -14.05 34.32 3.83
C THR A 45 -13.72 32.96 3.19
N GLN A 46 -13.83 32.86 1.87
CA GLN A 46 -13.28 31.71 1.13
C GLN A 46 -11.78 31.90 0.91
N ILE A 47 -10.99 30.85 1.14
CA ILE A 47 -9.54 30.81 0.93
C ILE A 47 -9.24 29.83 -0.21
N ASP A 48 -8.48 30.29 -1.21
CA ASP A 48 -8.13 29.46 -2.38
C ASP A 48 -7.29 28.24 -2.00
N THR A 49 -7.73 27.08 -2.51
CA THR A 49 -7.05 25.79 -2.43
C THR A 49 -6.72 25.28 -3.85
N LEU A 50 -6.63 23.95 -4.03
CA LEU A 50 -6.61 23.27 -5.33
C LEU A 50 -8.01 23.00 -5.91
N VAL A 51 -9.07 23.25 -5.13
CA VAL A 51 -10.46 23.31 -5.59
C VAL A 51 -10.83 24.78 -5.76
N ARG A 52 -11.21 25.16 -6.98
CA ARG A 52 -11.49 26.56 -7.37
C ARG A 52 -12.76 26.70 -8.21
N GLU A 53 -13.57 25.65 -8.25
CA GLU A 53 -14.89 25.71 -8.89
C GLU A 53 -15.86 26.48 -7.99
N PRO A 54 -16.72 27.34 -8.54
CA PRO A 54 -17.73 28.05 -7.78
C PRO A 54 -18.82 27.07 -7.30
N ALA A 55 -19.55 27.44 -6.23
CA ALA A 55 -20.65 26.63 -5.74
C ALA A 55 -21.74 26.43 -6.80
N GLY A 56 -21.96 25.17 -7.15
CA GLY A 56 -22.96 24.72 -8.11
C GLY A 56 -24.13 24.01 -7.43
N GLN A 57 -24.85 23.19 -8.20
CA GLN A 57 -25.92 22.32 -7.71
C GLN A 57 -25.45 20.86 -7.54
N GLY A 58 -24.14 20.61 -7.55
CA GLY A 58 -23.58 19.28 -7.36
C GLY A 58 -23.56 18.84 -5.89
N PRO A 59 -23.19 17.56 -5.65
CA PRO A 59 -23.34 16.94 -4.34
C PRO A 59 -22.45 17.57 -3.26
N MET A 60 -21.26 18.05 -3.62
CA MET A 60 -20.31 18.63 -2.67
C MET A 60 -20.57 20.11 -2.44
N SER A 61 -21.08 20.86 -3.42
CA SER A 61 -21.60 22.22 -3.19
C SER A 61 -22.83 22.20 -2.26
N VAL A 62 -23.71 21.20 -2.41
CA VAL A 62 -24.82 20.95 -1.49
C VAL A 62 -24.31 20.61 -0.09
N HIS A 63 -23.35 19.70 0.02
CA HIS A 63 -22.77 19.28 1.31
C HIS A 63 -22.06 20.44 2.03
N GLY A 64 -21.16 21.15 1.36
CA GLY A 64 -20.39 22.26 1.91
C GLY A 64 -21.26 23.44 2.30
N THR A 65 -22.23 23.83 1.46
CA THR A 65 -23.18 24.90 1.77
C THR A 65 -24.04 24.56 2.99
N HIS A 66 -24.48 23.29 3.11
CA HIS A 66 -25.22 22.81 4.27
C HIS A 66 -24.35 22.90 5.54
N VAL A 67 -23.19 22.22 5.56
CA VAL A 67 -22.24 22.21 6.69
C VAL A 67 -21.82 23.62 7.13
N ALA A 68 -21.51 24.51 6.18
CA ALA A 68 -21.16 25.90 6.49
C ALA A 68 -22.34 26.67 7.10
N SER A 69 -23.58 26.43 6.66
CA SER A 69 -24.77 27.08 7.23
C SER A 69 -25.07 26.64 8.67
N LEU A 70 -24.77 25.37 9.01
CA LEU A 70 -24.88 24.84 10.38
C LEU A 70 -23.92 25.54 11.35
N LEU A 71 -22.82 26.12 10.86
CA LEU A 71 -21.90 26.94 11.65
C LEU A 71 -22.25 28.44 11.59
N PHE A 72 -22.39 29.03 10.40
CA PHE A 72 -22.38 30.49 10.24
C PHE A 72 -23.73 31.14 9.87
N GLY A 73 -24.81 30.36 9.77
CA GLY A 73 -26.15 30.86 9.41
C GLY A 73 -26.67 31.94 10.39
N GLN A 74 -27.06 33.10 9.85
CA GLN A 74 -27.37 34.30 10.63
C GLN A 74 -28.79 34.34 11.24
N GLY A 75 -29.68 33.40 10.89
CA GLY A 75 -31.10 33.46 11.29
C GLY A 75 -31.95 34.50 10.53
N THR A 76 -31.36 35.18 9.54
CA THR A 76 -32.05 35.99 8.50
C THR A 76 -32.85 35.12 7.52
N SER A 77 -32.36 33.90 7.33
CA SER A 77 -32.98 32.74 6.70
C SER A 77 -33.37 31.76 7.83
N PRO A 78 -34.28 30.77 7.66
CA PRO A 78 -34.64 29.82 8.73
C PRO A 78 -33.45 29.12 9.42
N ILE A 79 -32.30 29.02 8.77
CA ILE A 79 -31.09 28.42 9.34
C ILE A 79 -30.34 29.43 10.23
N THR A 80 -30.34 29.17 11.53
CA THR A 80 -29.44 29.81 12.51
C THR A 80 -28.35 28.83 12.92
N GLY A 81 -27.11 29.11 12.54
CA GLY A 81 -25.93 28.28 12.82
C GLY A 81 -25.44 28.39 14.26
N MET A 82 -24.44 27.60 14.61
CA MET A 82 -23.86 27.54 15.96
C MET A 82 -23.07 28.81 16.34
N LEU A 83 -22.38 29.43 15.38
CA LEU A 83 -21.35 30.45 15.55
C LEU A 83 -21.50 31.67 14.60
N PRO A 84 -22.69 32.29 14.46
CA PRO A 84 -22.90 33.37 13.48
C PRO A 84 -22.07 34.65 13.71
N ARG A 85 -21.41 34.82 14.88
CA ARG A 85 -20.51 35.96 15.15
C ARG A 85 -19.02 35.61 15.11
N CYS A 86 -18.64 34.35 14.89
CA CYS A 86 -17.24 33.97 14.70
C CYS A 86 -16.78 34.26 13.27
N ARG A 87 -15.46 34.46 13.10
CA ARG A 87 -14.85 34.51 11.76
C ARG A 87 -14.86 33.11 11.14
N GLY A 88 -15.40 32.98 9.94
CA GLY A 88 -15.45 31.74 9.17
C GLY A 88 -14.41 31.71 8.06
N LEU A 89 -13.74 30.58 7.89
CA LEU A 89 -12.90 30.30 6.72
C LEU A 89 -13.48 29.11 5.96
N ILE A 90 -13.77 29.28 4.67
CA ILE A 90 -14.14 28.18 3.79
C ILE A 90 -12.91 27.78 2.98
N LEU A 91 -12.51 26.50 3.07
CA LEU A 91 -11.40 25.94 2.30
C LEU A 91 -11.94 24.72 1.51
N PRO A 92 -12.38 24.91 0.26
CA PRO A 92 -12.91 23.81 -0.53
C PRO A 92 -11.84 22.72 -0.72
N VAL A 93 -12.19 21.48 -0.42
CA VAL A 93 -11.36 20.27 -0.62
C VAL A 93 -12.12 19.21 -1.42
N PHE A 94 -13.42 19.02 -1.16
CA PHE A 94 -14.26 18.13 -1.96
C PHE A 94 -14.67 18.81 -3.29
N ARG A 95 -14.89 18.03 -4.35
CA ARG A 95 -15.20 18.51 -5.71
C ARG A 95 -16.59 18.09 -6.15
N ASP A 96 -17.27 18.93 -6.93
CA ASP A 96 -18.58 18.64 -7.49
C ASP A 96 -18.52 17.75 -8.74
N LEU A 97 -17.45 17.89 -9.53
CA LEU A 97 -17.30 17.30 -10.87
C LEU A 97 -16.34 16.10 -10.92
N SER A 98 -15.96 15.56 -9.75
CA SER A 98 -15.09 14.39 -9.62
C SER A 98 -15.61 13.48 -8.50
N PRO A 99 -15.72 12.16 -8.72
CA PRO A 99 -16.08 11.18 -7.68
C PRO A 99 -14.85 10.75 -6.86
N ASP A 100 -13.67 11.33 -7.09
CA ASP A 100 -12.43 10.93 -6.46
C ASP A 100 -12.42 11.34 -4.98
N ARG A 101 -11.90 10.46 -4.11
CA ARG A 101 -11.64 10.82 -2.72
C ARG A 101 -10.59 11.93 -2.65
N VAL A 102 -10.78 12.87 -1.73
CA VAL A 102 -9.79 13.92 -1.45
C VAL A 102 -8.49 13.28 -0.97
N PRO A 103 -7.36 13.49 -1.68
CA PRO A 103 -6.08 12.96 -1.24
C PRO A 103 -5.71 13.53 0.13
N GLN A 104 -5.19 12.68 1.02
CA GLN A 104 -4.80 13.09 2.37
C GLN A 104 -3.74 14.22 2.37
N VAL A 105 -2.92 14.31 1.32
CA VAL A 105 -2.01 15.44 1.04
C VAL A 105 -2.75 16.76 0.80
N ASP A 106 -3.89 16.76 0.12
CA ASP A 106 -4.66 17.98 -0.16
C ASP A 106 -5.48 18.41 1.05
N LEU A 107 -5.98 17.45 1.82
CA LEU A 107 -6.54 17.71 3.15
C LEU A 107 -5.47 18.30 4.09
N ALA A 108 -4.26 17.75 4.11
CA ALA A 108 -3.15 18.28 4.90
C ALA A 108 -2.76 19.72 4.47
N ARG A 109 -2.67 19.99 3.16
CA ARG A 109 -2.45 21.35 2.64
C ARG A 109 -3.54 22.33 3.08
N ALA A 110 -4.80 21.91 3.04
CA ALA A 110 -5.92 22.74 3.49
C ALA A 110 -5.90 22.96 5.01
N ILE A 111 -5.53 21.95 5.80
CA ILE A 111 -5.35 22.09 7.26
C ILE A 111 -4.20 23.07 7.56
N GLU A 112 -3.02 22.90 6.95
CA GLU A 112 -1.91 23.85 7.13
C GLU A 112 -2.29 25.27 6.71
N ARG A 113 -3.05 25.44 5.63
CA ARG A 113 -3.54 26.75 5.22
C ARG A 113 -4.54 27.34 6.21
N ALA A 114 -5.48 26.55 6.72
CA ALA A 114 -6.40 26.99 7.77
C ALA A 114 -5.67 27.47 9.04
N VAL A 115 -4.63 26.74 9.47
CA VAL A 115 -3.75 27.14 10.57
C VAL A 115 -3.02 28.46 10.27
N GLN A 116 -2.47 28.62 9.05
CA GLN A 116 -1.79 29.85 8.62
C GLN A 116 -2.72 31.08 8.59
N GLU A 117 -4.00 30.88 8.23
CA GLU A 117 -5.04 31.92 8.21
C GLU A 117 -5.66 32.19 9.61
N GLY A 118 -5.18 31.51 10.66
CA GLY A 118 -5.57 31.75 12.06
C GLY A 118 -6.73 30.92 12.60
N ALA A 119 -7.07 29.78 11.97
CA ALA A 119 -8.14 28.90 12.46
C ALA A 119 -7.82 28.33 13.85
N HIS A 120 -8.77 28.48 14.77
CA HIS A 120 -8.73 27.93 16.13
C HIS A 120 -9.37 26.54 16.18
N VAL A 121 -10.43 26.33 15.39
CA VAL A 121 -11.13 25.06 15.21
C VAL A 121 -11.24 24.78 13.71
N ILE A 122 -11.03 23.54 13.30
CA ILE A 122 -11.10 23.08 11.91
C ILE A 122 -12.14 21.96 11.81
N ASN A 123 -13.26 22.22 11.14
CA ASN A 123 -14.33 21.26 10.86
C ASN A 123 -14.05 20.52 9.56
N ILE A 124 -13.99 19.18 9.61
CA ILE A 124 -13.80 18.30 8.46
C ILE A 124 -14.97 17.30 8.43
N SER A 125 -16.02 17.59 7.67
CA SER A 125 -17.25 16.80 7.65
C SER A 125 -17.17 15.57 6.71
N GLY A 126 -15.98 14.98 6.58
CA GLY A 126 -15.72 13.78 5.78
C GLY A 126 -14.35 13.17 6.13
N GLY A 127 -13.96 12.12 5.41
CA GLY A 127 -12.70 11.41 5.64
C GLY A 127 -12.48 10.26 4.65
N GLU A 128 -11.35 9.56 4.81
CA GLU A 128 -11.02 8.35 4.05
C GLU A 128 -10.93 7.13 4.97
N ARG A 129 -11.60 6.03 4.59
CA ARG A 129 -11.62 4.77 5.35
C ARG A 129 -10.30 4.01 5.18
N THR A 130 -9.57 3.82 6.28
CA THR A 130 -8.29 3.08 6.32
C THR A 130 -8.44 1.75 7.06
N ALA A 131 -7.48 0.83 6.86
CA ALA A 131 -7.56 -0.51 7.43
C ALA A 131 -7.24 -0.57 8.94
N ASP A 132 -6.49 0.40 9.43
CA ASP A 132 -5.82 0.44 10.73
C ASP A 132 -5.92 1.81 11.44
N GLY A 133 -6.66 2.76 10.84
CA GLY A 133 -6.80 4.12 11.33
C GLY A 133 -5.57 5.02 11.13
N GLN A 134 -4.53 4.56 10.43
CA GLN A 134 -3.34 5.40 10.19
C GLN A 134 -3.59 6.39 9.05
N ALA A 135 -3.01 7.58 9.20
CA ALA A 135 -3.01 8.63 8.19
C ALA A 135 -1.64 8.71 7.51
N ASP A 136 -1.62 9.14 6.25
CA ASP A 136 -0.38 9.41 5.51
C ASP A 136 0.56 10.31 6.31
N HIS A 137 1.87 10.07 6.22
CA HIS A 137 2.88 10.77 7.03
C HIS A 137 2.73 12.31 7.02
N LEU A 138 2.32 12.92 5.91
CA LEU A 138 2.09 14.36 5.83
C LEU A 138 0.82 14.80 6.59
N LEU A 139 -0.28 14.06 6.48
CA LEU A 139 -1.51 14.34 7.22
C LEU A 139 -1.31 14.09 8.71
N ALA A 140 -0.66 12.99 9.10
CA ALA A 140 -0.29 12.70 10.47
C ALA A 140 0.60 13.81 11.09
N HIS A 141 1.66 14.23 10.38
CA HIS A 141 2.53 15.34 10.79
C HIS A 141 1.75 16.67 10.91
N THR A 142 0.86 16.96 9.96
CA THR A 142 0.04 18.18 9.98
C THR A 142 -0.95 18.20 11.16
N LEU A 143 -1.55 17.06 11.49
CA LEU A 143 -2.46 16.93 12.63
C LEU A 143 -1.72 16.95 13.98
N GLN A 144 -0.49 16.44 14.04
CA GLN A 144 0.41 16.65 15.17
C GLN A 144 0.76 18.14 15.31
N ARG A 145 1.11 18.81 14.21
CA ARG A 145 1.43 20.25 14.19
C ARG A 145 0.25 21.12 14.62
N CYS A 146 -0.98 20.74 14.29
CA CYS A 146 -2.19 21.36 14.85
C CYS A 146 -2.25 21.20 16.37
N GLU A 147 -2.00 20.00 16.89
CA GLU A 147 -1.96 19.76 18.34
C GLU A 147 -0.82 20.55 19.04
N GLU A 148 0.33 20.73 18.40
CA GLU A 148 1.44 21.52 18.93
C GLU A 148 1.14 23.02 18.95
N LEU A 149 0.46 23.53 17.91
CA LEU A 149 0.00 24.92 17.81
C LEU A 149 -1.32 25.19 18.56
N GLY A 150 -1.91 24.18 19.21
CA GLY A 150 -3.12 24.30 20.02
C GLY A 150 -4.45 24.31 19.26
N VAL A 151 -4.41 24.17 17.93
CA VAL A 151 -5.57 24.17 17.03
C VAL A 151 -6.34 22.85 17.13
N LEU A 152 -7.66 22.92 17.27
CA LEU A 152 -8.51 21.73 17.40
C LEU A 152 -9.07 21.32 16.03
N VAL A 153 -8.77 20.10 15.60
CA VAL A 153 -9.42 19.48 14.43
C VAL A 153 -10.59 18.64 14.89
N VAL A 154 -11.74 18.78 14.23
CA VAL A 154 -13.00 18.08 14.52
C VAL A 154 -13.47 17.39 13.24
N SER A 155 -13.71 16.07 13.28
CA SER A 155 -13.89 15.26 12.07
C SER A 155 -15.00 14.22 12.18
N ALA A 156 -15.75 14.00 11.10
CA ALA A 156 -16.75 12.93 11.01
C ALA A 156 -16.09 11.52 11.11
N VAL A 157 -16.72 10.58 11.84
CA VAL A 157 -16.24 9.17 11.92
C VAL A 157 -16.49 8.34 10.66
N GLY A 158 -17.40 8.79 9.79
CA GLY A 158 -17.85 8.09 8.59
C GLY A 158 -19.20 7.39 8.75
N ASN A 159 -19.75 6.97 7.61
CA ASN A 159 -21.13 6.48 7.47
C ASN A 159 -21.19 5.06 6.84
N ASP A 160 -20.20 4.19 7.10
CA ASP A 160 -20.07 2.84 6.52
C ASP A 160 -20.79 1.74 7.34
N GLY A 161 -21.23 2.04 8.56
CA GLY A 161 -21.93 1.10 9.45
C GLY A 161 -21.06 -0.01 10.03
N CYS A 162 -19.76 0.24 10.25
CA CYS A 162 -18.83 -0.78 10.73
C CYS A 162 -17.94 -0.39 11.92
N ASP A 163 -17.34 -1.43 12.52
CA ASP A 163 -16.18 -1.37 13.41
C ASP A 163 -14.94 -1.04 12.56
N CYS A 164 -14.81 0.22 12.18
CA CYS A 164 -13.91 0.68 11.11
C CYS A 164 -13.58 2.16 11.26
N LEU A 165 -12.39 2.53 10.75
CA LEU A 165 -11.77 3.82 11.03
C LEU A 165 -11.63 4.64 9.74
N GLN A 166 -11.82 5.95 9.88
CA GLN A 166 -11.57 6.93 8.84
C GLN A 166 -10.58 7.98 9.32
N VAL A 167 -9.69 8.45 8.45
CA VAL A 167 -8.80 9.58 8.71
C VAL A 167 -9.40 10.85 8.11
N PRO A 168 -9.29 12.02 8.79
CA PRO A 168 -8.43 12.28 9.95
C PRO A 168 -9.02 11.90 11.32
N ALA A 169 -10.30 11.52 11.40
CA ALA A 169 -10.99 11.23 12.67
C ALA A 169 -10.30 10.17 13.57
N ALA A 170 -9.63 9.19 13.00
CA ALA A 170 -8.91 8.14 13.74
C ALA A 170 -7.55 8.59 14.31
N VAL A 171 -7.07 9.80 14.00
CA VAL A 171 -5.83 10.32 14.57
C VAL A 171 -6.08 10.82 16.01
N PRO A 172 -5.32 10.37 17.04
CA PRO A 172 -5.66 10.63 18.44
C PRO A 172 -5.75 12.09 18.89
N SER A 173 -5.18 13.03 18.12
CA SER A 173 -5.26 14.47 18.36
C SER A 173 -6.56 15.13 17.85
N VAL A 174 -7.30 14.43 17.00
CA VAL A 174 -8.55 14.88 16.37
C VAL A 174 -9.74 14.51 17.26
N LEU A 175 -10.69 15.43 17.41
CA LEU A 175 -11.97 15.15 18.05
C LEU A 175 -12.92 14.54 17.01
N SER A 176 -13.17 13.23 17.10
CA SER A 176 -14.05 12.54 16.17
C SER A 176 -15.53 12.69 16.56
N VAL A 177 -16.42 12.67 15.56
CA VAL A 177 -17.85 12.93 15.76
C VAL A 177 -18.70 11.90 15.03
N GLY A 178 -19.58 11.23 15.79
CA GLY A 178 -20.64 10.38 15.25
C GLY A 178 -22.03 10.97 15.41
N ALA A 179 -22.98 10.45 14.63
CA ALA A 179 -24.36 10.91 14.57
C ALA A 179 -25.32 10.09 15.45
N THR A 180 -26.27 10.79 16.08
CA THR A 180 -27.44 10.20 16.76
C THR A 180 -28.76 10.62 16.15
N SER A 181 -29.77 9.79 16.36
CA SER A 181 -31.18 10.09 16.13
C SER A 181 -31.74 11.09 17.14
N ALA A 182 -32.97 11.55 16.90
CA ALA A 182 -33.68 12.47 17.78
C ALA A 182 -33.97 11.95 19.20
N VAL A 183 -33.84 10.64 19.43
CA VAL A 183 -33.95 10.00 20.75
C VAL A 183 -32.58 9.71 21.40
N GLY A 184 -31.48 10.14 20.77
CA GLY A 184 -30.13 9.93 21.28
C GLY A 184 -29.54 8.53 21.03
N ALA A 185 -30.14 7.72 20.16
CA ALA A 185 -29.54 6.44 19.76
C ALA A 185 -28.48 6.65 18.66
N PRO A 186 -27.34 5.93 18.65
CA PRO A 186 -26.37 6.01 17.55
C PRO A 186 -27.00 5.50 16.24
N LEU A 187 -26.80 6.22 15.13
CA LEU A 187 -27.35 5.81 13.84
C LEU A 187 -26.70 4.50 13.33
N GLU A 188 -27.45 3.66 12.62
CA GLU A 188 -26.99 2.32 12.21
C GLU A 188 -25.77 2.36 11.29
N PHE A 189 -25.76 3.29 10.33
CA PHE A 189 -24.64 3.51 9.42
C PHE A 189 -23.45 4.26 10.06
N ASN A 190 -23.56 4.79 11.29
CA ASN A 190 -22.49 5.58 11.88
C ASN A 190 -21.32 4.68 12.33
N ASN A 191 -20.10 4.96 11.89
CA ASN A 191 -18.93 4.13 12.23
C ASN A 191 -18.56 4.15 13.73
N TRP A 192 -17.96 3.06 14.20
CA TRP A 192 -17.42 2.93 15.55
C TRP A 192 -16.05 2.26 15.57
N GLY A 193 -15.38 2.27 16.71
CA GLY A 193 -14.11 1.57 16.90
C GLY A 193 -13.40 1.93 18.20
N ALA A 194 -12.44 1.11 18.62
CA ALA A 194 -11.69 1.29 19.87
C ALA A 194 -10.86 2.59 19.93
N VAL A 195 -10.62 3.25 18.79
CA VAL A 195 -10.02 4.58 18.72
C VAL A 195 -11.04 5.66 19.08
N TYR A 196 -12.21 5.65 18.42
CA TYR A 196 -13.30 6.60 18.64
C TYR A 196 -13.88 6.55 20.06
N GLN A 197 -13.73 5.43 20.78
CA GLN A 197 -14.02 5.36 22.22
C GLN A 197 -13.14 6.29 23.09
N ARG A 198 -11.98 6.72 22.58
CA ARG A 198 -11.02 7.58 23.30
C ARG A 198 -11.01 9.02 22.82
N ASN A 199 -11.27 9.27 21.53
CA ASN A 199 -11.23 10.60 20.93
C ASN A 199 -12.55 11.06 20.30
N GLY A 200 -13.64 10.30 20.44
CA GLY A 200 -14.91 10.55 19.75
C GLY A 200 -16.10 10.82 20.66
N VAL A 201 -17.01 11.67 20.19
CA VAL A 201 -18.30 11.97 20.83
C VAL A 201 -19.47 11.81 19.86
N LEU A 202 -20.66 11.59 20.40
CA LEU A 202 -21.91 11.55 19.64
C LEU A 202 -22.68 12.86 19.73
N ALA A 203 -23.16 13.37 18.60
CA ALA A 203 -24.03 14.54 18.50
C ALA A 203 -25.20 14.28 17.53
N PRO A 204 -26.30 15.05 17.58
CA PRO A 204 -27.43 14.86 16.67
C PRO A 204 -27.00 15.00 15.21
N GLY A 205 -27.35 14.01 14.39
CA GLY A 205 -27.00 13.95 12.96
C GLY A 205 -28.11 13.35 12.11
N GLU A 206 -29.36 13.40 12.59
CA GLU A 206 -30.57 12.92 11.92
C GLU A 206 -31.46 14.12 11.56
N ASP A 207 -31.87 14.17 10.30
CA ASP A 207 -32.73 15.16 9.67
C ASP A 207 -32.29 16.61 9.97
N ILE A 208 -30.99 16.89 9.98
CA ILE A 208 -30.43 18.21 10.32
C ILE A 208 -30.79 19.22 9.23
N ASP A 209 -31.47 20.30 9.60
CA ASP A 209 -31.90 21.33 8.65
C ASP A 209 -30.79 22.34 8.38
N GLY A 210 -30.50 22.60 7.10
CA GLY A 210 -29.40 23.43 6.64
C GLY A 210 -29.58 23.90 5.19
N ALA A 211 -28.85 24.95 4.81
CA ALA A 211 -29.01 25.63 3.52
C ALA A 211 -28.57 24.77 2.33
N VAL A 212 -29.08 25.10 1.14
CA VAL A 212 -28.63 24.51 -0.14
C VAL A 212 -28.33 25.60 -1.18
N PRO A 213 -27.40 25.36 -2.13
CA PRO A 213 -27.03 26.33 -3.16
C PRO A 213 -28.22 26.85 -3.97
N GLY A 214 -28.19 28.12 -4.37
CA GLY A 214 -29.24 28.77 -5.16
C GLY A 214 -30.51 29.12 -4.38
N GLY A 215 -30.63 28.72 -3.11
CA GLY A 215 -31.72 29.13 -2.22
C GLY A 215 -32.49 27.96 -1.60
N GLY A 216 -32.91 28.16 -0.35
CA GLY A 216 -33.73 27.22 0.39
C GLY A 216 -32.92 26.38 1.38
N HIS A 217 -33.53 25.30 1.86
CA HIS A 217 -32.93 24.44 2.88
C HIS A 217 -33.41 22.99 2.73
N ARG A 218 -32.70 22.05 3.37
CA ARG A 218 -32.95 20.61 3.30
C ARG A 218 -32.54 19.92 4.59
N LEU A 219 -33.32 18.90 4.98
CA LEU A 219 -32.94 17.97 6.05
C LEU A 219 -31.92 16.96 5.50
N LEU A 220 -30.75 16.84 6.12
CA LEU A 220 -29.72 15.85 5.78
C LEU A 220 -29.28 15.05 7.01
N THR A 221 -28.86 13.81 6.78
CA THR A 221 -28.62 12.79 7.83
C THR A 221 -27.24 12.15 7.62
N GLY A 222 -26.41 12.11 8.67
CA GLY A 222 -25.01 11.68 8.59
C GLY A 222 -24.09 12.28 9.66
N SER A 223 -22.97 11.60 9.96
CA SER A 223 -21.91 12.11 10.87
C SER A 223 -21.33 13.46 10.42
N SER A 224 -21.31 13.71 9.11
CA SER A 224 -20.97 14.98 8.47
C SER A 224 -21.77 16.19 8.98
N PHE A 225 -23.04 16.00 9.35
CA PHE A 225 -23.93 17.07 9.85
C PHE A 225 -23.95 17.16 11.38
N ALA A 226 -23.54 16.09 12.07
CA ALA A 226 -23.25 16.11 13.51
C ALA A 226 -21.93 16.83 13.85
N THR A 227 -20.92 16.71 12.96
CA THR A 227 -19.58 17.32 13.12
C THR A 227 -19.64 18.84 13.39
N PRO A 228 -20.39 19.67 12.63
CA PRO A 228 -20.51 21.10 12.91
C PRO A 228 -21.24 21.44 14.22
N ALA A 229 -22.03 20.54 14.82
CA ALA A 229 -22.55 20.74 16.17
C ALA A 229 -21.39 20.75 17.20
N VAL A 230 -20.47 19.80 17.09
CA VAL A 230 -19.32 19.69 17.99
C VAL A 230 -18.29 20.78 17.74
N ALA A 231 -17.97 21.08 16.47
CA ALA A 231 -17.10 22.21 16.11
C ALA A 231 -17.72 23.56 16.55
N GLY A 232 -19.05 23.69 16.44
CA GLY A 232 -19.82 24.81 16.96
C GLY A 232 -19.70 24.98 18.48
N VAL A 233 -19.92 23.90 19.26
CA VAL A 233 -19.73 23.92 20.71
C VAL A 233 -18.27 24.25 21.07
N ALA A 234 -17.28 23.69 20.36
CA ALA A 234 -15.88 24.02 20.59
C ALA A 234 -15.60 25.52 20.37
N GLY A 235 -16.08 26.12 19.28
CA GLY A 235 -15.95 27.55 19.02
C GLY A 235 -16.64 28.44 20.08
N LEU A 236 -17.78 28.01 20.64
CA LEU A 236 -18.45 28.72 21.73
C LEU A 236 -17.66 28.64 23.05
N LEU A 237 -17.04 27.50 23.34
CA LEU A 237 -16.21 27.32 24.54
C LEU A 237 -14.91 28.11 24.45
N VAL A 238 -14.28 28.20 23.26
CA VAL A 238 -13.15 29.11 23.02
C VAL A 238 -13.62 30.57 23.10
N SER A 239 -14.80 30.91 22.58
CA SER A 239 -15.37 32.27 22.72
C SER A 239 -15.65 32.64 24.17
N ALA A 240 -16.00 31.68 25.03
CA ALA A 240 -16.14 31.88 26.47
C ALA A 240 -14.77 32.08 27.17
N GLN A 241 -13.70 31.43 26.71
CA GLN A 241 -12.34 31.70 27.19
C GLN A 241 -11.91 33.14 26.85
N VAL A 242 -12.01 33.55 25.58
CA VAL A 242 -11.60 34.90 25.14
C VAL A 242 -12.36 36.00 25.89
N ARG A 243 -13.69 35.90 25.97
CA ARG A 243 -14.53 36.87 26.72
C ARG A 243 -14.26 36.91 28.23
N SER A 244 -13.73 35.84 28.81
CA SER A 244 -13.30 35.81 30.21
C SER A 244 -11.85 36.30 30.42
N GLY A 245 -11.24 36.91 29.39
CA GLY A 245 -9.88 37.44 29.42
C GLY A 245 -8.80 36.35 29.43
N ARG A 246 -9.14 35.13 28.98
CA ARG A 246 -8.22 33.99 28.91
C ARG A 246 -7.73 33.83 27.48
N GLU A 247 -6.47 33.41 27.34
CA GLU A 247 -5.92 32.95 26.07
C GLU A 247 -6.77 31.79 25.51
N ALA A 248 -7.00 31.81 24.20
CA ALA A 248 -7.77 30.79 23.50
C ALA A 248 -7.03 29.44 23.53
N ASN A 249 -7.67 28.38 24.01
CA ASN A 249 -7.07 27.05 24.09
C ASN A 249 -8.03 25.97 23.54
N PRO A 250 -8.15 25.86 22.20
CA PRO A 250 -9.01 24.86 21.53
C PRO A 250 -8.65 23.42 21.91
N LYS A 251 -7.36 23.11 22.05
CA LYS A 251 -6.85 21.82 22.53
C LYS A 251 -7.40 21.41 23.91
N ALA A 252 -7.46 22.35 24.87
CA ALA A 252 -8.08 22.10 26.17
C ALA A 252 -9.61 21.97 26.06
N VAL A 253 -10.25 22.72 25.16
CA VAL A 253 -11.69 22.62 24.87
C VAL A 253 -12.06 21.24 24.30
N GLY A 254 -11.31 20.70 23.34
CA GLY A 254 -11.56 19.36 22.79
C GLY A 254 -11.47 18.25 23.84
N ARG A 255 -10.46 18.33 24.72
CA ARG A 255 -10.32 17.43 25.87
C ARG A 255 -11.47 17.58 26.88
N LEU A 256 -11.96 18.80 27.09
CA LEU A 256 -13.10 19.06 27.98
C LEU A 256 -14.41 18.52 27.41
N ILE A 257 -14.63 18.60 26.10
CA ILE A 257 -15.79 18.00 25.42
C ILE A 257 -15.81 16.48 25.64
N LEU A 258 -14.66 15.80 25.50
CA LEU A 258 -14.53 14.37 25.78
C LEU A 258 -14.74 14.03 27.28
N GLN A 259 -14.18 14.83 28.19
CA GLN A 259 -14.32 14.62 29.64
C GLN A 259 -15.71 14.90 30.20
N THR A 260 -16.52 15.68 29.50
CA THR A 260 -17.89 16.05 29.91
C THR A 260 -18.97 15.31 29.13
N ALA A 261 -18.60 14.50 28.12
CA ALA A 261 -19.53 13.67 27.38
C ALA A 261 -20.30 12.74 28.32
N THR A 262 -21.63 12.70 28.16
CA THR A 262 -22.50 11.84 28.97
C THR A 262 -22.27 10.39 28.54
N PRO A 263 -21.76 9.51 29.41
CA PRO A 263 -21.43 8.14 29.03
C PRO A 263 -22.69 7.33 28.69
N PRO A 264 -22.56 6.26 27.87
CA PRO A 264 -23.65 5.31 27.65
C PRO A 264 -24.10 4.65 28.96
N ALA A 265 -25.35 4.21 29.00
CA ALA A 265 -25.94 3.47 30.14
C ALA A 265 -25.46 2.00 30.25
N CYS A 266 -24.41 1.61 29.53
CA CYS A 266 -23.87 0.26 29.46
C CYS A 266 -22.35 0.28 29.15
N LEU A 267 -21.63 -0.76 29.54
CA LEU A 267 -20.17 -0.80 29.41
C LEU A 267 -19.72 -1.29 28.02
N PRO A 268 -18.68 -0.71 27.41
CA PRO A 268 -18.22 -1.10 26.06
C PRO A 268 -17.76 -2.56 25.94
N ASP A 269 -17.23 -3.14 27.01
CA ASP A 269 -16.71 -4.51 27.03
C ASP A 269 -17.82 -5.58 27.11
N GLU A 270 -19.05 -5.19 27.47
CA GLU A 270 -20.17 -6.11 27.70
C GLU A 270 -21.05 -6.33 26.46
N ASN A 271 -21.07 -5.38 25.50
CA ASN A 271 -21.94 -5.45 24.33
C ASN A 271 -21.40 -4.62 23.15
N ALA A 272 -21.42 -5.19 21.94
CA ALA A 272 -21.05 -4.51 20.70
C ALA A 272 -21.87 -3.25 20.42
N GLU A 273 -23.15 -3.22 20.78
CA GLU A 273 -24.00 -2.02 20.68
C GLU A 273 -23.44 -0.85 21.51
N CYS A 274 -22.96 -1.12 22.73
CA CYS A 274 -22.40 -0.10 23.61
C CYS A 274 -21.10 0.50 23.05
N ARG A 275 -20.36 -0.26 22.21
CA ARG A 275 -19.18 0.25 21.50
C ARG A 275 -19.54 1.29 20.42
N ARG A 276 -20.79 1.34 19.97
CA ARG A 276 -21.32 2.34 19.02
C ARG A 276 -21.57 3.71 19.66
N HIS A 277 -21.53 3.81 20.99
CA HIS A 277 -21.68 5.10 21.71
C HIS A 277 -20.40 5.96 21.77
N LEU A 278 -19.29 5.48 21.19
CA LEU A 278 -17.99 6.16 21.18
C LEU A 278 -17.54 6.50 22.62
N GLY A 279 -17.03 7.71 22.89
CA GLY A 279 -16.74 8.21 24.24
C GLY A 279 -17.96 8.75 25.00
N GLY A 280 -19.16 8.77 24.41
CA GLY A 280 -20.40 9.30 25.00
C GLY A 280 -21.03 10.44 24.20
N HIS A 281 -22.16 10.95 24.71
CA HIS A 281 -22.96 12.00 24.06
C HIS A 281 -22.51 13.41 24.43
N LEU A 282 -22.48 14.31 23.45
CA LEU A 282 -22.09 15.73 23.62
C LEU A 282 -22.93 16.43 24.69
N ASN A 283 -22.26 16.91 25.75
CA ASN A 283 -22.90 17.65 26.84
C ASN A 283 -22.38 19.11 26.87
N ALA A 284 -22.92 19.94 25.98
CA ALA A 284 -22.49 21.34 25.85
C ALA A 284 -22.70 22.14 27.15
N ALA A 285 -23.74 21.83 27.93
CA ALA A 285 -24.03 22.49 29.20
C ALA A 285 -22.94 22.23 30.25
N LEU A 286 -22.55 20.97 30.45
CA LEU A 286 -21.49 20.62 31.41
C LEU A 286 -20.10 21.11 30.95
N ALA A 287 -19.82 21.05 29.65
CA ALA A 287 -18.60 21.62 29.07
C ALA A 287 -18.52 23.14 29.32
N TYR A 288 -19.61 23.87 29.12
CA TYR A 288 -19.66 25.32 29.33
C TYR A 288 -19.56 25.69 30.81
N GLN A 289 -20.28 24.99 31.68
CA GLN A 289 -20.19 25.16 33.13
C GLN A 289 -18.76 24.95 33.63
N SER A 290 -18.03 23.97 33.09
CA SER A 290 -16.62 23.73 33.43
C SER A 290 -15.70 24.87 33.02
N ILE A 291 -15.89 25.50 31.84
CA ILE A 291 -15.12 26.68 31.43
C ILE A 291 -15.34 27.86 32.41
N VAL A 292 -16.58 28.09 32.82
CA VAL A 292 -16.97 29.21 33.71
C VAL A 292 -16.62 28.97 35.18
N ALA A 293 -16.75 27.74 35.68
CA ALA A 293 -16.39 27.38 37.05
C ALA A 293 -14.89 27.61 37.33
N HIS A 294 -14.04 27.38 36.32
CA HIS A 294 -12.62 27.73 36.35
C HIS A 294 -12.32 29.24 36.17
N HIS A 295 -13.34 30.09 36.09
CA HIS A 295 -13.21 31.55 35.97
C HIS A 295 -13.80 32.33 37.16
N THR A 296 -14.53 31.71 38.11
CA THR A 296 -15.14 32.39 39.27
C THR A 296 -14.15 33.37 39.95
N PRO A 297 -14.29 34.69 39.80
CA PRO A 297 -13.34 35.63 40.38
C PRO A 297 -13.58 35.72 41.88
N VAL A 298 -12.53 35.58 42.69
CA VAL A 298 -12.60 35.82 44.15
C VAL A 298 -12.65 37.33 44.38
N ALA A 299 -13.80 37.93 44.08
CA ALA A 299 -14.04 39.36 44.08
C ALA A 299 -14.69 39.82 45.39
N ARG A 300 -13.84 40.27 46.34
CA ARG A 300 -14.20 41.14 47.47
C ARG A 300 -15.13 40.56 48.55
N GLU A 301 -14.64 39.56 49.26
CA GLU A 301 -14.82 39.50 50.72
C GLU A 301 -13.48 39.74 51.43
N GLU A 302 -13.01 40.99 51.40
CA GLU A 302 -12.00 41.49 52.34
C GLU A 302 -12.61 42.57 53.25
N ALA A 303 -11.99 42.79 54.41
CA ALA A 303 -12.29 43.85 55.39
C ALA A 303 -13.58 43.73 56.24
N ALA A 304 -13.98 42.51 56.66
CA ALA A 304 -14.98 42.31 57.73
C ALA A 304 -14.49 41.49 58.96
N GLN A 305 -13.58 40.51 58.78
CA GLN A 305 -13.05 39.66 59.88
C GLN A 305 -11.52 39.49 59.85
N ARG A 306 -10.77 40.59 59.88
CA ARG A 306 -9.30 40.57 60.15
C ARG A 306 -8.81 41.59 61.19
N ASP A 307 -9.68 41.98 62.13
CA ASP A 307 -9.25 42.54 63.41
C ASP A 307 -10.07 42.02 64.59
N GLN A 308 -9.82 40.76 64.97
CA GLN A 308 -9.96 40.31 66.35
C GLN A 308 -9.24 38.98 66.63
N THR A 309 -8.68 38.89 67.85
CA THR A 309 -8.29 37.65 68.56
C THR A 309 -7.37 36.66 67.85
N ARG A 310 -6.07 36.99 67.79
CA ARG A 310 -4.99 35.98 67.82
C ARG A 310 -4.41 35.83 69.23
N ILE A 311 -5.23 35.34 70.17
CA ILE A 311 -4.79 34.93 71.52
C ILE A 311 -5.45 33.58 71.84
N GLY A 312 -4.64 32.54 72.07
CA GLY A 312 -5.09 31.19 72.37
C GLY A 312 -3.99 30.17 72.11
N ALA A 313 -3.50 29.51 73.17
CA ALA A 313 -2.40 28.54 73.12
C ALA A 313 -2.93 27.08 73.09
N PRO A 314 -2.12 26.08 72.69
CA PRO A 314 -2.64 24.78 72.25
C PRO A 314 -2.72 23.69 73.33
N GLN A 315 -3.66 22.76 73.14
CA GLN A 315 -3.82 21.47 73.80
C GLN A 315 -4.53 20.50 72.84
N GLN A 316 -4.37 19.17 72.87
CA GLN A 316 -3.24 18.32 73.29
C GLN A 316 -3.50 16.90 72.73
N LEU A 317 -2.45 16.12 72.40
CA LEU A 317 -2.59 14.75 71.86
C LEU A 317 -1.77 13.77 72.72
N PRO A 318 -2.38 12.71 73.32
CA PRO A 318 -1.65 11.68 74.07
C PRO A 318 -0.74 10.82 73.18
N GLN A 319 0.30 10.24 73.78
CA GLN A 319 1.43 9.59 73.11
C GLN A 319 1.59 8.11 73.51
N LEU A 320 2.44 7.38 72.77
CA LEU A 320 3.47 6.44 73.28
C LEU A 320 4.48 6.25 72.10
N ALA A 321 5.76 6.67 72.13
CA ALA A 321 6.92 6.26 72.94
C ALA A 321 7.73 5.07 72.33
N THR A 322 9.08 4.97 72.31
CA THR A 322 10.21 5.94 72.14
C THR A 322 11.59 5.21 72.15
N ALA A 323 12.50 5.50 71.20
CA ALA A 323 13.99 5.35 71.21
C ALA A 323 14.51 5.46 69.75
N GLY A 324 15.73 5.88 69.34
CA GLY A 324 16.99 6.31 70.00
C GLY A 324 18.20 5.71 69.25
N VAL A 325 19.37 6.34 69.01
CA VAL A 325 19.97 7.68 69.29
C VAL A 325 21.03 8.00 68.18
N GLN A 326 21.54 9.24 68.07
CA GLN A 326 22.66 9.66 67.16
C GLN A 326 24.06 9.56 67.87
N PRO A 327 25.16 10.26 67.48
CA PRO A 327 25.69 10.71 66.16
C PRO A 327 27.22 10.41 65.95
N SER A 328 27.79 10.69 64.76
CA SER A 328 29.20 11.12 64.61
C SER A 328 29.50 11.81 63.26
N GLN A 329 30.63 12.53 63.14
CA GLN A 329 31.07 13.32 61.96
C GLN A 329 32.55 13.06 61.59
N ARG A 330 32.99 13.64 60.45
CA ARG A 330 34.38 13.86 59.98
C ARG A 330 35.15 12.64 59.43
N ALA A 331 36.06 12.78 58.44
CA ALA A 331 36.35 13.91 57.53
C ALA A 331 37.30 13.50 56.35
N THR A 332 37.27 14.29 55.25
CA THR A 332 38.40 14.61 54.32
C THR A 332 39.05 13.48 53.47
N HIS A 333 39.71 13.70 52.31
CA HIS A 333 40.05 14.91 51.52
C HIS A 333 40.17 14.58 49.99
N THR A 334 40.12 15.61 49.14
CA THR A 334 40.66 15.87 47.76
C THR A 334 41.69 14.90 47.09
N THR A 335 41.94 14.84 45.75
CA THR A 335 41.74 15.78 44.60
C THR A 335 41.84 15.12 43.19
N THR A 336 41.14 15.68 42.18
CA THR A 336 41.55 15.99 40.77
C THR A 336 42.20 14.96 39.78
N SER A 337 41.44 14.61 38.72
CA SER A 337 41.74 14.54 37.25
C SER A 337 43.01 13.89 36.65
N GLN A 338 42.84 13.01 35.63
CA GLN A 338 43.30 13.24 34.22
C GLN A 338 42.79 12.20 33.19
N LYS A 339 43.24 12.26 31.92
CA LYS A 339 42.65 11.61 30.71
C LYS A 339 43.18 10.21 30.34
N ALA A 340 42.26 9.41 29.80
CA ALA A 340 42.32 8.30 28.81
C ALA A 340 43.64 7.87 28.12
N THR A 341 43.76 6.54 27.88
CA THR A 341 44.17 5.92 26.58
C THR A 341 43.85 4.40 26.48
N SER A 342 43.35 3.98 25.31
CA SER A 342 43.54 2.71 24.55
C SER A 342 43.65 1.28 25.17
N MET A 343 42.78 0.39 24.64
CA MET A 343 43.04 -0.97 24.09
C MET A 343 43.21 -2.27 24.92
N GLU A 344 42.75 -3.36 24.26
CA GLU A 344 43.10 -4.80 24.30
C GLU A 344 42.62 -5.78 25.41
N THR A 345 41.64 -6.61 25.00
CA THR A 345 41.48 -8.09 25.14
C THR A 345 41.95 -8.85 26.40
N THR A 346 41.03 -9.63 27.00
CA THR A 346 41.28 -11.05 27.43
C THR A 346 39.99 -11.78 27.88
N GLY A 347 40.07 -13.12 27.94
CA GLY A 347 39.12 -14.08 28.53
C GLY A 347 39.66 -15.52 28.32
N PRO A 348 38.99 -16.62 28.77
CA PRO A 348 37.82 -16.78 29.63
C PRO A 348 38.22 -17.36 31.02
N PRO A 349 37.34 -18.08 31.76
CA PRO A 349 37.31 -19.56 31.65
C PRO A 349 35.88 -20.18 31.73
N ALA A 350 35.76 -21.51 31.70
CA ALA A 350 34.47 -22.22 31.59
C ALA A 350 34.39 -23.58 32.33
N ALA A 351 33.14 -24.00 32.64
CA ALA A 351 32.67 -25.35 33.02
C ALA A 351 33.21 -25.93 34.36
N PRO A 352 32.59 -26.98 34.96
CA PRO A 352 32.30 -28.29 34.35
C PRO A 352 30.82 -28.73 34.36
N SER A 353 30.55 -29.92 33.80
CA SER A 353 29.22 -30.47 33.45
C SER A 353 28.91 -31.80 34.16
N GLN A 354 27.66 -32.27 34.16
CA GLN A 354 27.25 -33.55 33.54
C GLN A 354 25.73 -33.80 33.52
N GLU A 355 25.30 -34.80 32.74
CA GLU A 355 23.93 -35.09 32.30
C GLU A 355 23.26 -36.23 33.10
N LEU A 356 21.93 -36.41 32.94
CA LEU A 356 21.30 -37.68 32.46
C LEU A 356 19.75 -37.66 32.49
N GLY A 357 19.11 -38.18 31.44
CA GLY A 357 17.84 -38.92 31.54
C GLY A 357 16.53 -38.21 31.15
N ALA A 358 15.81 -38.81 30.20
CA ALA A 358 14.40 -38.58 29.82
C ALA A 358 13.90 -39.81 29.02
N PRO A 359 12.59 -39.99 28.70
CA PRO A 359 11.34 -39.52 29.33
C PRO A 359 10.39 -40.71 29.70
N ALA A 360 9.17 -40.45 30.18
CA ALA A 360 8.09 -41.47 30.27
C ALA A 360 6.66 -40.87 30.30
N GLU A 361 5.67 -41.67 29.87
CA GLU A 361 4.26 -41.32 29.56
C GLU A 361 3.31 -42.47 30.00
N ILE A 362 1.96 -42.42 30.03
CA ILE A 362 0.91 -41.39 29.79
C ILE A 362 -0.36 -41.78 30.60
N ALA A 363 -1.31 -40.88 30.91
CA ALA A 363 -2.68 -41.29 31.28
C ALA A 363 -3.79 -40.21 31.15
N SER A 364 -4.79 -40.50 30.32
CA SER A 364 -6.14 -39.88 30.32
C SER A 364 -7.17 -40.85 30.93
N PRO A 365 -8.37 -40.42 31.36
CA PRO A 365 -9.39 -41.31 31.93
C PRO A 365 -10.12 -42.16 30.87
N SER A 366 -10.57 -43.36 31.26
CA SER A 366 -11.21 -44.38 30.39
C SER A 366 -12.61 -44.83 30.87
N PRO A 367 -13.48 -45.34 29.97
CA PRO A 367 -14.85 -45.76 30.28
C PRO A 367 -14.99 -47.24 30.75
N GLN A 368 -16.21 -47.66 31.10
CA GLN A 368 -16.59 -49.05 31.42
C GLN A 368 -17.38 -49.75 30.29
N GLN A 369 -17.64 -51.07 30.44
CA GLN A 369 -17.89 -52.04 29.35
C GLN A 369 -19.34 -52.54 29.25
N GLY A 370 -19.72 -53.19 28.12
CA GLY A 370 -21.08 -53.74 27.92
C GLY A 370 -21.39 -54.59 26.66
N SER A 371 -20.50 -55.48 26.21
CA SER A 371 -20.74 -56.70 25.35
C SER A 371 -21.82 -56.73 24.23
N VAL A 372 -21.39 -56.69 22.95
CA VAL A 372 -21.32 -57.80 21.93
C VAL A 372 -22.55 -58.74 21.75
N PRO A 373 -22.95 -59.23 20.53
CA PRO A 373 -22.37 -59.18 19.15
C PRO A 373 -23.34 -58.50 18.11
N SER A 374 -23.43 -58.74 16.77
CA SER A 374 -22.75 -59.57 15.73
C SER A 374 -22.83 -58.94 14.30
N ASP A 375 -22.35 -59.66 13.27
CA ASP A 375 -22.69 -59.74 11.82
C ASP A 375 -23.25 -58.52 11.01
N GLY A 376 -22.92 -58.31 9.73
CA GLY A 376 -22.05 -59.07 8.82
C GLY A 376 -22.29 -58.81 7.31
N LEU A 377 -21.41 -58.02 6.68
CA LEU A 377 -21.14 -57.90 5.22
C LEU A 377 -22.21 -57.32 4.22
N ARG A 378 -21.66 -56.95 3.05
CA ARG A 378 -22.26 -56.32 1.84
C ARG A 378 -22.57 -57.39 0.74
N PRO A 379 -22.98 -57.05 -0.50
CA PRO A 379 -24.24 -56.41 -0.96
C PRO A 379 -24.88 -57.16 -2.18
N SER A 380 -25.86 -56.52 -2.84
CA SER A 380 -26.33 -56.70 -4.26
C SER A 380 -27.51 -57.64 -4.61
N CYS A 381 -28.40 -57.09 -5.46
CA CYS A 381 -29.43 -57.62 -6.39
C CYS A 381 -29.95 -59.08 -6.27
N THR A 382 -31.27 -59.35 -6.24
CA THR A 382 -32.10 -59.43 -7.48
C THR A 382 -33.64 -59.59 -7.28
N CYS A 383 -34.39 -59.22 -8.33
CA CYS A 383 -35.81 -59.40 -8.76
C CYS A 383 -36.87 -60.21 -7.98
N ASN A 384 -38.06 -59.59 -7.77
CA ASN A 384 -39.44 -60.03 -8.17
C ASN A 384 -40.51 -59.14 -7.47
N GLY A 385 -41.71 -58.82 -7.99
CA GLY A 385 -42.36 -59.05 -9.30
C GLY A 385 -43.81 -58.49 -9.33
N CYS A 386 -44.52 -58.57 -10.47
CA CYS A 386 -45.93 -58.15 -10.75
C CYS A 386 -46.23 -56.62 -10.87
N ALA A 387 -47.14 -56.13 -11.74
CA ALA A 387 -47.82 -56.67 -12.94
C ALA A 387 -48.51 -55.56 -13.79
N GLY A 388 -48.79 -55.83 -15.08
CA GLY A 388 -49.54 -54.97 -16.05
C GLY A 388 -48.64 -54.22 -17.05
N ASP A 389 -48.64 -54.48 -18.37
CA ASP A 389 -49.69 -54.32 -19.43
C ASP A 389 -49.84 -52.86 -19.92
N THR A 390 -49.77 -52.50 -21.23
CA THR A 390 -49.72 -53.28 -22.50
C THR A 390 -48.76 -52.68 -23.56
N THR A 391 -48.51 -53.44 -24.65
CA THR A 391 -47.86 -53.04 -25.93
C THR A 391 -48.89 -53.23 -27.09
N PRO A 392 -48.65 -53.15 -28.45
CA PRO A 392 -47.39 -53.14 -29.23
C PRO A 392 -47.31 -52.41 -30.62
N HIS A 393 -46.15 -52.59 -31.29
CA HIS A 393 -45.88 -52.74 -32.75
C HIS A 393 -45.21 -51.64 -33.63
N GLY A 394 -44.27 -52.09 -34.49
CA GLY A 394 -43.70 -51.41 -35.69
C GLY A 394 -42.45 -50.53 -35.44
N ALA A 395 -41.18 -50.89 -35.66
CA ALA A 395 -40.47 -51.98 -36.38
C ALA A 395 -40.22 -51.80 -37.90
N ALA A 396 -39.05 -51.25 -38.28
CA ALA A 396 -38.24 -51.60 -39.48
C ALA A 396 -36.92 -50.78 -39.57
N ALA A 397 -35.91 -51.30 -40.26
CA ALA A 397 -34.76 -50.57 -40.83
C ALA A 397 -34.77 -50.75 -42.38
N PRO A 398 -33.98 -49.99 -43.18
CA PRO A 398 -32.61 -50.45 -43.49
C PRO A 398 -31.61 -49.29 -43.78
N ALA A 399 -30.50 -49.63 -44.45
CA ALA A 399 -29.30 -48.80 -44.64
C ALA A 399 -29.18 -48.14 -46.03
N ASN A 400 -27.97 -47.60 -46.28
CA ASN A 400 -27.39 -47.02 -47.52
C ASN A 400 -27.70 -45.54 -47.81
N ASN A 401 -26.86 -44.78 -48.52
CA ASN A 401 -25.38 -44.66 -48.65
C ASN A 401 -25.09 -43.90 -49.96
N GLU A 402 -24.47 -42.71 -49.91
CA GLU A 402 -23.66 -42.19 -51.02
C GLU A 402 -22.75 -41.01 -50.58
N GLN A 403 -21.44 -41.26 -50.56
CA GLN A 403 -20.37 -40.24 -50.65
C GLN A 403 -20.08 -39.98 -52.13
N PRO A 404 -19.61 -38.78 -52.54
CA PRO A 404 -18.17 -38.43 -52.52
C PRO A 404 -17.90 -36.93 -52.18
N LEU A 405 -16.68 -36.41 -52.01
CA LEU A 405 -15.31 -36.93 -51.75
C LEU A 405 -14.50 -35.74 -51.22
N LEU A 406 -13.58 -35.96 -50.27
CA LEU A 406 -12.39 -35.12 -50.06
C LEU A 406 -11.31 -35.97 -49.37
N GLU A 407 -10.05 -35.82 -49.78
CA GLU A 407 -8.98 -36.76 -49.45
C GLU A 407 -8.26 -36.41 -48.14
N GLN A 408 -7.77 -37.45 -47.44
CA GLN A 408 -6.89 -37.33 -46.28
C GLN A 408 -5.43 -37.15 -46.72
N HIS A 409 -4.61 -36.59 -45.84
CA HIS A 409 -3.34 -37.22 -45.51
C HIS A 409 -3.02 -36.98 -44.02
N ASP A 410 -2.50 -38.01 -43.36
CA ASP A 410 -2.48 -38.13 -41.90
C ASP A 410 -1.15 -37.68 -41.26
N ASP A 411 -1.19 -37.39 -39.95
CA ASP A 411 0.03 -37.26 -39.13
C ASP A 411 -0.27 -37.63 -37.66
N ALA A 412 -0.21 -38.92 -37.30
CA ALA A 412 -0.46 -39.42 -35.93
C ALA A 412 0.06 -40.85 -35.66
N ALA A 413 1.39 -41.05 -35.53
CA ALA A 413 1.96 -42.29 -34.97
C ALA A 413 3.37 -42.11 -34.37
N ILE A 414 3.78 -43.11 -33.56
CA ILE A 414 5.12 -43.30 -32.95
C ILE A 414 5.41 -42.47 -31.69
N VAL A 415 4.96 -43.00 -30.53
CA VAL A 415 5.60 -42.82 -29.21
C VAL A 415 5.56 -44.17 -28.48
N ASP A 416 6.39 -45.14 -28.89
CA ASP A 416 6.61 -46.37 -28.12
C ASP A 416 7.97 -47.04 -28.43
N GLU A 417 9.08 -46.37 -28.08
CA GLU A 417 10.38 -47.04 -27.99
C GLU A 417 11.27 -46.36 -26.91
N VAL A 418 12.28 -47.08 -26.41
CA VAL A 418 13.14 -46.73 -25.26
C VAL A 418 12.50 -46.89 -23.86
N ARG A 419 12.02 -48.10 -23.54
CA ARG A 419 11.84 -48.54 -22.14
C ARG A 419 12.20 -50.01 -21.84
N GLN A 420 13.28 -50.54 -22.42
CA GLN A 420 13.91 -51.79 -21.94
C GLN A 420 15.30 -52.06 -22.55
N ALA A 421 16.38 -51.79 -21.81
CA ALA A 421 17.68 -52.48 -21.90
C ALA A 421 18.67 -51.96 -20.84
N SER A 422 19.19 -52.86 -19.99
CA SER A 422 20.28 -52.71 -18.99
C SER A 422 19.90 -52.88 -17.52
N LEU A 423 19.56 -54.12 -17.14
CA LEU A 423 19.62 -54.60 -15.75
C LEU A 423 20.20 -56.02 -15.72
N HIS A 424 21.46 -56.15 -15.27
CA HIS A 424 22.13 -57.30 -14.63
C HIS A 424 23.63 -56.95 -14.52
N ALA A 425 24.40 -57.34 -13.52
CA ALA A 425 24.12 -58.23 -12.38
C ALA A 425 24.44 -57.56 -11.02
N ALA A 426 24.16 -58.25 -9.91
CA ALA A 426 24.24 -57.71 -8.55
C ALA A 426 25.48 -58.16 -7.77
N ALA A 427 25.88 -57.37 -6.77
CA ALA A 427 26.79 -57.77 -5.68
C ALA A 427 26.43 -57.03 -4.37
N THR A 428 26.51 -57.73 -3.24
CA THR A 428 26.10 -57.25 -1.90
C THR A 428 27.24 -56.49 -1.20
N PRO A 429 26.97 -55.39 -0.45
CA PRO A 429 27.99 -54.70 0.32
C PRO A 429 28.36 -55.46 1.62
N PRO A 430 29.65 -55.57 2.00
CA PRO A 430 30.09 -56.06 3.30
C PRO A 430 30.15 -54.96 4.37
N GLY A 431 30.07 -55.37 5.64
CA GLY A 431 30.28 -54.50 6.81
C GLY A 431 31.76 -54.14 7.07
N PRO A 432 32.05 -53.31 8.08
CA PRO A 432 33.31 -52.58 8.20
C PRO A 432 34.50 -53.43 8.70
N GLY A 433 35.68 -53.13 8.16
CA GLY A 433 36.98 -53.60 8.67
C GLY A 433 37.86 -52.43 9.10
N THR A 434 38.51 -52.55 10.25
CA THR A 434 39.34 -51.49 10.86
C THR A 434 40.81 -51.57 10.44
N THR A 435 41.40 -50.48 9.98
CA THR A 435 42.86 -50.24 10.03
C THR A 435 43.16 -48.78 10.39
N SER A 436 44.34 -48.54 10.98
CA SER A 436 44.82 -47.24 11.45
C SER A 436 45.98 -46.73 10.60
N GLY A 437 46.06 -45.42 10.39
CA GLY A 437 47.20 -44.75 9.74
C GLY A 437 46.92 -43.26 9.59
N ALA A 438 47.71 -42.41 10.26
CA ALA A 438 47.46 -40.98 10.37
C ALA A 438 48.68 -40.12 9.97
N VAL A 439 48.43 -39.09 9.17
CA VAL A 439 49.29 -37.90 8.94
C VAL A 439 48.36 -36.70 8.62
N PRO A 440 48.82 -35.43 8.67
CA PRO A 440 48.33 -34.49 9.69
C PRO A 440 47.30 -33.47 9.19
N ALA A 441 46.70 -32.74 10.14
CA ALA A 441 45.59 -31.81 9.89
C ALA A 441 46.01 -30.47 9.27
N ALA A 442 45.14 -29.95 8.39
CA ALA A 442 45.04 -28.53 8.04
C ALA A 442 44.03 -27.84 8.99
N PRO A 443 44.10 -26.51 9.19
CA PRO A 443 43.33 -25.83 10.24
C PRO A 443 41.82 -25.77 9.97
N THR A 444 41.04 -26.03 11.02
CA THR A 444 39.58 -25.99 10.99
C THR A 444 39.04 -24.56 10.88
N MET A 445 38.61 -24.16 9.69
CA MET A 445 37.68 -23.03 9.56
C MET A 445 36.33 -23.43 10.17
N ALA A 446 35.75 -22.55 11.01
CA ALA A 446 34.50 -22.84 11.69
C ALA A 446 33.35 -23.04 10.69
N ALA A 447 32.53 -24.08 10.90
CA ALA A 447 31.33 -24.28 10.11
C ALA A 447 30.34 -23.13 10.35
N GLY A 448 29.94 -22.45 9.28
CA GLY A 448 28.84 -21.48 9.34
C GLY A 448 27.51 -22.17 9.70
N PRO A 449 26.51 -21.43 10.20
CA PRO A 449 25.19 -21.97 10.45
C PRO A 449 24.57 -22.53 9.16
N PRO A 450 23.73 -23.58 9.24
CA PRO A 450 23.16 -24.22 8.06
C PRO A 450 22.31 -23.25 7.24
N LEU A 451 22.40 -23.37 5.91
CA LEU A 451 21.56 -22.63 4.98
C LEU A 451 20.07 -22.93 5.26
N PRO A 452 19.21 -21.92 5.49
CA PRO A 452 17.78 -22.14 5.58
C PRO A 452 17.22 -22.54 4.20
N ALA A 453 16.12 -23.29 4.20
CA ALA A 453 15.48 -23.75 2.97
C ALA A 453 15.07 -22.60 2.04
N GLY A 454 15.06 -22.88 0.72
CA GLY A 454 14.72 -21.91 -0.32
C GLY A 454 13.24 -21.51 -0.25
N GLY A 455 12.96 -20.39 0.40
CA GLY A 455 11.66 -19.75 0.47
C GLY A 455 11.82 -18.24 0.59
N VAL A 456 10.80 -17.49 0.14
CA VAL A 456 10.80 -16.03 0.21
C VAL A 456 10.79 -15.63 1.69
N ARG A 457 11.82 -14.91 2.14
CA ARG A 457 11.88 -14.45 3.53
C ARG A 457 10.92 -13.26 3.69
N PRO A 458 10.01 -13.25 4.68
CA PRO A 458 9.31 -12.04 5.07
C PRO A 458 10.30 -11.05 5.71
N ALA A 459 9.93 -9.78 5.77
CA ALA A 459 10.68 -8.79 6.54
C ALA A 459 10.65 -9.17 8.04
N CYS A 460 11.74 -9.71 8.57
CA CYS A 460 11.87 -9.98 10.00
C CYS A 460 11.77 -8.67 10.79
N SER A 461 11.12 -8.70 11.95
CA SER A 461 10.82 -7.54 12.79
C SER A 461 12.05 -6.88 13.40
N ALA A 462 12.77 -6.10 12.59
CA ALA A 462 13.90 -5.28 12.97
C ALA A 462 13.47 -3.80 13.08
N THR A 463 13.56 -3.28 14.31
CA THR A 463 13.66 -1.87 14.73
C THR A 463 13.44 -0.74 13.71
N GLN A 464 12.70 0.31 14.13
CA GLN A 464 12.36 1.57 13.41
C GLN A 464 13.49 2.37 12.71
N TYR A 465 14.73 1.90 12.71
CA TYR A 465 15.90 2.52 12.08
C TYR A 465 16.72 1.53 11.21
N GLY A 466 16.14 0.40 10.80
CA GLY A 466 16.76 -0.53 9.85
C GLY A 466 16.74 -0.02 8.40
N PRO A 467 17.69 -0.45 7.54
CA PRO A 467 17.61 -0.17 6.10
C PRO A 467 16.41 -0.87 5.47
N ARG A 468 15.73 -0.20 4.53
CA ARG A 468 14.58 -0.77 3.80
C ARG A 468 15.02 -2.05 3.07
N PRO A 469 14.26 -3.17 3.16
CA PRO A 469 14.58 -4.40 2.45
C PRO A 469 14.25 -4.27 0.95
N LEU A 470 15.20 -3.74 0.18
CA LEU A 470 15.09 -3.52 -1.26
C LEU A 470 15.06 -4.85 -2.02
N VAL A 471 14.18 -4.96 -3.02
CA VAL A 471 14.08 -6.08 -3.95
C VAL A 471 14.15 -5.58 -5.37
N TYR A 472 14.90 -6.29 -6.23
CA TYR A 472 14.90 -6.08 -7.68
C TYR A 472 14.85 -7.45 -8.35
N VAL A 473 13.77 -7.75 -9.08
CA VAL A 473 13.40 -9.12 -9.47
C VAL A 473 12.87 -9.19 -10.90
N ILE A 474 13.20 -10.26 -11.64
CA ILE A 474 12.71 -10.52 -13.01
C ILE A 474 11.74 -11.71 -12.96
N GLY A 475 10.62 -11.63 -13.70
CA GLY A 475 9.66 -12.73 -13.79
C GLY A 475 8.59 -12.52 -14.87
N THR A 476 7.46 -13.20 -14.73
CA THR A 476 6.22 -12.96 -15.48
C THR A 476 5.13 -12.48 -14.53
N ILE A 477 4.28 -11.54 -14.94
CA ILE A 477 3.17 -11.05 -14.09
C ILE A 477 1.91 -11.87 -14.36
N ASN A 478 1.08 -12.04 -13.33
CA ASN A 478 -0.28 -12.56 -13.45
C ASN A 478 -1.21 -11.73 -12.55
N TYR A 479 -2.52 -12.01 -12.51
CA TYR A 479 -3.45 -11.40 -11.55
C TYR A 479 -4.30 -12.46 -10.84
N ASP A 480 -4.65 -12.16 -9.59
CA ASP A 480 -5.45 -13.03 -8.73
C ASP A 480 -6.52 -12.21 -7.97
N PHE A 481 -7.71 -12.79 -7.79
CA PHE A 481 -8.85 -12.12 -7.19
C PHE A 481 -8.84 -12.13 -5.65
N GLY A 482 -8.05 -13.00 -5.00
CA GLY A 482 -8.00 -13.21 -3.55
C GLY A 482 -9.27 -13.84 -2.92
N THR A 483 -10.45 -13.41 -3.36
CA THR A 483 -11.75 -13.86 -2.82
C THR A 483 -12.80 -14.06 -3.93
N GLU A 484 -13.81 -14.88 -3.65
CA GLU A 484 -14.96 -15.08 -4.54
C GLU A 484 -15.75 -13.79 -4.74
N ALA A 485 -16.00 -13.03 -3.68
CA ALA A 485 -16.75 -11.76 -3.77
C ALA A 485 -16.06 -10.74 -4.69
N ARG A 486 -14.72 -10.70 -4.70
CA ARG A 486 -13.99 -9.85 -5.64
C ARG A 486 -14.09 -10.38 -7.07
N ARG A 487 -13.92 -11.69 -7.28
CA ARG A 487 -14.10 -12.33 -8.61
C ARG A 487 -15.48 -12.06 -9.19
N ASP A 488 -16.51 -12.13 -8.36
CA ASP A 488 -17.89 -11.93 -8.80
C ASP A 488 -18.20 -10.45 -9.12
N SER A 489 -17.63 -9.51 -8.37
CA SER A 489 -17.68 -8.08 -8.73
C SER A 489 -17.11 -7.82 -10.12
N PHE A 490 -15.95 -8.40 -10.47
CA PHE A 490 -15.41 -8.29 -11.84
C PHE A 490 -16.32 -8.94 -12.91
N ARG A 491 -17.09 -9.99 -12.58
CA ARG A 491 -18.07 -10.58 -13.52
C ARG A 491 -19.31 -9.72 -13.75
N GLN A 492 -19.71 -8.92 -12.76
CA GLN A 492 -20.90 -8.06 -12.84
C GLN A 492 -20.58 -6.72 -13.51
N GLU A 493 -19.36 -6.21 -13.35
CA GLU A 493 -18.94 -4.90 -13.87
C GLU A 493 -18.27 -4.96 -15.26
N MET A 494 -17.68 -6.10 -15.65
CA MET A 494 -17.10 -6.25 -17.00
C MET A 494 -18.20 -6.36 -18.07
N PRO A 495 -18.12 -5.58 -19.17
CA PRO A 495 -19.13 -5.60 -20.22
C PRO A 495 -19.08 -6.89 -21.05
N ASP A 496 -20.26 -7.35 -21.46
CA ASP A 496 -20.41 -8.47 -22.41
C ASP A 496 -19.72 -8.17 -23.76
N VAL A 497 -19.26 -9.22 -24.43
CA VAL A 497 -18.48 -9.13 -25.67
C VAL A 497 -19.35 -9.50 -26.87
N GLU A 498 -19.56 -8.52 -27.77
CA GLU A 498 -20.18 -8.75 -29.07
C GLU A 498 -19.16 -9.31 -30.08
N VAL A 499 -19.37 -10.54 -30.53
CA VAL A 499 -18.57 -11.16 -31.60
C VAL A 499 -19.36 -11.11 -32.90
N PRO A 500 -18.82 -10.53 -34.00
CA PRO A 500 -19.49 -10.52 -35.30
C PRO A 500 -19.72 -11.94 -35.85
N GLY A 501 -20.97 -12.40 -35.82
CA GLY A 501 -21.42 -13.67 -36.40
C GLY A 501 -22.05 -13.50 -37.79
N PRO A 502 -22.23 -14.60 -38.55
CA PRO A 502 -22.80 -14.57 -39.89
C PRO A 502 -24.27 -14.10 -39.92
N ASP A 503 -25.01 -14.31 -38.83
CA ASP A 503 -26.43 -13.91 -38.67
C ASP A 503 -26.60 -12.62 -37.83
N GLY A 504 -25.51 -11.96 -37.45
CA GLY A 504 -25.50 -10.77 -36.57
C GLY A 504 -24.46 -10.86 -35.43
N PRO A 505 -24.31 -9.81 -34.61
CA PRO A 505 -23.44 -9.85 -33.44
C PRO A 505 -23.99 -10.86 -32.41
N VAL A 506 -23.15 -11.78 -31.96
CA VAL A 506 -23.45 -12.74 -30.89
C VAL A 506 -22.84 -12.21 -29.60
N VAL A 507 -23.69 -11.96 -28.60
CA VAL A 507 -23.29 -11.46 -27.29
C VAL A 507 -22.84 -12.63 -26.41
N TYR A 508 -21.63 -12.54 -25.86
CA TYR A 508 -21.09 -13.51 -24.90
C TYR A 508 -20.82 -12.85 -23.54
N PRO A 509 -21.07 -13.54 -22.42
CA PRO A 509 -20.79 -12.99 -21.10
C PRO A 509 -19.30 -12.76 -20.89
N ALA A 510 -18.95 -11.68 -20.18
CA ALA A 510 -17.57 -11.31 -19.91
C ALA A 510 -16.75 -12.43 -19.24
N ASN A 511 -15.58 -12.74 -19.81
CA ASN A 511 -14.64 -13.70 -19.25
C ASN A 511 -13.55 -12.97 -18.43
N VAL A 512 -13.74 -12.92 -17.11
CA VAL A 512 -12.78 -12.34 -16.15
C VAL A 512 -11.40 -13.01 -16.14
N TYR A 513 -11.21 -14.14 -16.84
CA TYR A 513 -9.91 -14.80 -17.00
C TYR A 513 -9.24 -14.54 -18.35
N ASP A 514 -9.88 -13.79 -19.27
CA ASP A 514 -9.27 -13.40 -20.54
C ASP A 514 -8.39 -12.14 -20.35
N PRO A 515 -7.08 -12.18 -20.67
CA PRO A 515 -6.20 -11.02 -20.50
C PRO A 515 -6.55 -9.82 -21.40
N GLY A 516 -7.21 -10.02 -22.54
CA GLY A 516 -7.67 -8.95 -23.43
C GLY A 516 -8.86 -8.21 -22.84
N GLN A 517 -9.93 -8.95 -22.53
CA GLN A 517 -11.14 -8.37 -21.91
C GLN A 517 -10.82 -7.70 -20.57
N MET A 518 -9.96 -8.33 -19.75
CA MET A 518 -9.50 -7.75 -18.49
C MET A 518 -8.67 -6.48 -18.72
N ARG A 519 -7.74 -6.45 -19.69
CA ARG A 519 -7.00 -5.22 -20.04
C ARG A 519 -7.95 -4.11 -20.47
N ASP A 520 -8.95 -4.41 -21.29
CA ASP A 520 -9.84 -3.41 -21.88
C ASP A 520 -10.78 -2.81 -20.83
N TYR A 521 -11.36 -3.65 -19.97
CA TYR A 521 -12.08 -3.20 -18.79
C TYR A 521 -11.18 -2.34 -17.86
N LEU A 522 -9.99 -2.83 -17.51
CA LEU A 522 -9.01 -2.09 -16.70
C LEU A 522 -8.36 -0.89 -17.44
N SER A 523 -8.74 -0.62 -18.69
CA SER A 523 -8.38 0.59 -19.44
C SER A 523 -9.50 1.62 -19.41
N ALA A 524 -10.76 1.19 -19.42
CA ALA A 524 -11.91 2.04 -19.16
C ALA A 524 -12.04 2.40 -17.66
N ALA A 525 -11.66 1.50 -16.76
CA ALA A 525 -11.74 1.66 -15.31
C ALA A 525 -10.38 1.44 -14.58
N PRO A 526 -9.38 2.33 -14.74
CA PRO A 526 -8.03 2.11 -14.18
C PRO A 526 -7.95 2.01 -12.65
N TRP A 527 -8.94 2.53 -11.93
CA TRP A 527 -9.03 2.41 -10.46
C TRP A 527 -9.29 0.97 -9.99
N GLU A 528 -9.87 0.12 -10.84
CA GLU A 528 -10.15 -1.29 -10.55
C GLU A 528 -8.87 -2.12 -10.45
N CYS A 529 -7.77 -1.69 -11.09
CA CYS A 529 -6.47 -2.36 -10.99
C CYS A 529 -6.02 -2.53 -9.53
N GLY A 530 -6.26 -1.53 -8.68
CA GLY A 530 -5.90 -1.56 -7.26
C GLY A 530 -6.74 -2.55 -6.42
N LYS A 531 -7.78 -3.17 -6.97
CA LYS A 531 -8.50 -4.26 -6.31
C LYS A 531 -7.83 -5.62 -6.55
N LEU A 532 -7.14 -5.82 -7.67
CA LEU A 532 -6.52 -7.11 -8.02
C LEU A 532 -5.20 -7.32 -7.29
N HIS A 533 -4.91 -8.56 -6.88
CA HIS A 533 -3.57 -8.95 -6.49
C HIS A 533 -2.79 -9.32 -7.74
N PHE A 534 -2.05 -8.35 -8.30
CA PHE A 534 -1.03 -8.68 -9.30
C PHE A 534 0.03 -9.56 -8.63
N THR A 535 0.46 -10.63 -9.28
CA THR A 535 1.49 -11.55 -8.76
C THR A 535 2.69 -11.54 -9.67
N LEU A 536 3.89 -11.64 -9.10
CA LEU A 536 5.11 -11.89 -9.87
C LEU A 536 5.51 -13.35 -9.74
N GLU A 537 5.53 -14.04 -10.87
CA GLU A 537 5.89 -15.45 -11.01
C GLU A 537 7.34 -15.62 -11.48
N ILE A 538 8.05 -16.52 -10.81
CA ILE A 538 9.36 -17.04 -11.23
C ILE A 538 9.13 -18.53 -11.51
N ASP A 539 9.45 -19.00 -12.71
CA ASP A 539 9.14 -20.37 -13.17
C ASP A 539 7.66 -20.78 -13.03
N LYS A 540 6.72 -19.83 -13.18
CA LYS A 540 5.27 -20.00 -12.93
C LYS A 540 4.90 -20.28 -11.46
N MET A 541 5.85 -20.08 -10.54
CA MET A 541 5.60 -20.05 -9.09
C MET A 541 5.51 -18.59 -8.65
N PRO A 542 4.35 -18.10 -8.16
CA PRO A 542 4.23 -16.73 -7.69
C PRO A 542 5.04 -16.54 -6.40
N ALA A 543 5.94 -15.57 -6.40
CA ALA A 543 6.88 -15.28 -5.31
C ALA A 543 6.49 -14.02 -4.50
N TYR A 544 5.85 -13.05 -5.15
CA TYR A 544 5.45 -11.77 -4.57
C TYR A 544 4.05 -11.39 -5.05
N VAL A 545 3.28 -10.70 -4.19
CA VAL A 545 2.15 -9.87 -4.64
C VAL A 545 2.67 -8.45 -4.87
N LEU A 546 2.33 -7.87 -6.00
CA LEU A 546 2.74 -6.54 -6.42
C LEU A 546 1.64 -5.54 -6.10
N GLU A 547 1.96 -4.54 -5.30
CA GLU A 547 1.14 -3.34 -5.10
C GLU A 547 1.97 -2.13 -5.54
N ALA A 548 1.37 -1.17 -6.24
CA ALA A 548 2.08 0.04 -6.63
C ALA A 548 2.47 0.88 -5.40
N GLU A 549 3.62 1.55 -5.44
CA GLU A 549 3.98 2.59 -4.46
C GLU A 549 2.83 3.62 -4.35
N PRO A 550 2.39 4.01 -3.13
CA PRO A 550 1.43 5.09 -2.99
C PRO A 550 1.99 6.38 -3.61
N ALA A 551 1.13 7.26 -4.12
CA ALA A 551 1.53 8.42 -4.94
C ALA A 551 2.16 9.57 -4.11
N VAL A 552 3.28 9.28 -3.44
CA VAL A 552 3.99 10.21 -2.55
C VAL A 552 4.93 11.11 -3.35
N GLY A 553 4.65 12.41 -3.36
CA GLY A 553 5.69 13.44 -3.56
C GLY A 553 6.10 13.82 -4.99
N MET A 554 5.30 13.56 -6.03
CA MET A 554 5.51 14.22 -7.33
C MET A 554 5.05 15.68 -7.28
N GLU A 555 5.98 16.63 -7.35
CA GLU A 555 5.70 18.08 -7.34
C GLU A 555 5.11 18.57 -8.68
N TRP A 556 3.78 18.70 -8.74
CA TRP A 556 3.07 19.39 -9.83
C TRP A 556 3.13 20.92 -9.76
N GLY A 557 4.21 21.46 -9.18
CA GLY A 557 4.39 22.88 -8.88
C GLY A 557 5.46 23.61 -9.71
N GLY A 558 6.27 22.90 -10.49
CA GLY A 558 7.27 23.50 -11.36
C GLY A 558 6.62 24.23 -12.55
N PRO A 559 6.85 25.54 -12.77
CA PRO A 559 6.34 26.21 -13.95
C PRO A 559 6.99 25.64 -15.21
N VAL A 560 6.17 25.16 -16.15
CA VAL A 560 6.64 24.65 -17.44
C VAL A 560 7.33 25.81 -18.18
N PRO A 561 8.61 25.68 -18.59
CA PRO A 561 9.25 26.71 -19.40
C PRO A 561 8.49 26.81 -20.74
N PRO A 562 8.30 28.02 -21.29
CA PRO A 562 7.61 28.18 -22.57
C PRO A 562 8.34 27.38 -23.65
N ALA A 563 7.57 26.83 -24.60
CA ALA A 563 8.12 26.08 -25.72
C ALA A 563 9.19 26.93 -26.46
N PRO A 564 10.34 26.34 -26.85
CA PRO A 564 11.36 27.07 -27.58
C PRO A 564 10.81 27.58 -28.91
N ASP A 565 11.06 28.85 -29.19
CA ASP A 565 10.64 29.52 -30.41
C ASP A 565 11.27 28.83 -31.64
N GLU A 566 10.54 28.67 -32.76
CA GLU A 566 10.92 27.81 -33.90
C GLU A 566 12.09 28.38 -34.76
N SER A 567 12.93 29.26 -34.20
CA SER A 567 13.96 30.01 -34.91
C SER A 567 15.41 29.53 -34.71
N ASP A 568 15.71 28.68 -33.71
CA ASP A 568 17.08 28.17 -33.46
C ASP A 568 17.20 26.63 -33.63
N ALA A 569 17.22 26.19 -34.88
CA ALA A 569 17.28 24.79 -35.27
C ALA A 569 18.72 24.22 -35.30
N THR A 570 19.42 24.21 -34.15
CA THR A 570 20.86 23.89 -34.06
C THR A 570 21.26 22.60 -33.33
N TYR A 571 20.34 21.63 -33.13
CA TYR A 571 20.72 20.24 -32.81
C TYR A 571 20.06 19.22 -33.75
N ARG A 572 20.88 18.54 -34.55
CA ARG A 572 20.45 17.44 -35.43
C ARG A 572 20.57 16.09 -34.71
N GLN A 573 19.56 15.24 -34.89
CA GLN A 573 19.72 13.78 -34.89
C GLN A 573 19.23 13.21 -36.24
N PRO A 574 19.72 12.04 -36.66
CA PRO A 574 19.60 11.61 -38.06
C PRO A 574 18.19 11.10 -38.43
N ARG A 575 17.71 11.52 -39.60
CA ARG A 575 16.40 11.16 -40.15
C ARG A 575 16.56 10.00 -41.15
N MET A 576 16.12 8.79 -40.79
CA MET A 576 15.93 7.72 -41.77
C MET A 576 14.63 7.98 -42.57
N PRO A 577 14.65 7.87 -43.92
CA PRO A 577 13.48 8.09 -44.75
C PRO A 577 12.68 6.79 -44.99
N GLY A 578 11.35 6.82 -44.95
CA GLY A 578 10.54 5.70 -45.44
C GLY A 578 9.07 5.65 -44.99
N ALA A 579 8.74 6.17 -43.81
CA ALA A 579 7.38 6.09 -43.26
C ALA A 579 6.75 7.48 -43.03
N SER A 580 5.50 7.64 -43.46
CA SER A 580 4.63 8.74 -43.05
C SER A 580 3.72 8.27 -41.92
N PRO A 581 3.75 8.95 -40.76
CA PRO A 581 2.63 9.03 -39.85
C PRO A 581 1.97 10.43 -39.96
N GLU A 582 0.65 10.49 -39.77
CA GLU A 582 0.00 11.75 -39.39
C GLU A 582 0.37 12.08 -37.92
N PRO A 583 0.51 13.37 -37.54
CA PRO A 583 0.86 13.73 -36.18
C PRO A 583 -0.35 13.58 -35.24
N PRO A 584 -0.24 12.85 -34.11
CA PRO A 584 -1.32 12.78 -33.12
C PRO A 584 -1.50 14.14 -32.43
N THR A 585 -2.64 14.79 -32.63
CA THR A 585 -2.92 16.16 -32.20
C THR A 585 -3.47 16.26 -30.77
N SER A 586 -2.73 15.77 -29.77
CA SER A 586 -2.89 16.23 -28.39
C SER A 586 -1.67 15.96 -27.49
N LEU A 587 -1.41 16.84 -26.52
CA LEU A 587 -0.40 16.64 -25.47
C LEU A 587 -0.97 15.93 -24.22
N SER A 588 -2.21 15.40 -24.29
CA SER A 588 -2.94 14.88 -23.13
C SER A 588 -2.72 13.38 -22.84
N GLU A 589 -2.23 12.58 -23.77
CA GLU A 589 -2.25 11.11 -23.65
C GLU A 589 -1.21 10.50 -22.70
N HIS A 590 -0.25 11.27 -22.19
CA HIS A 590 0.93 10.71 -21.50
C HIS A 590 1.08 11.11 -20.03
N TRP A 591 0.18 11.92 -19.45
CA TRP A 591 0.26 12.27 -18.03
C TRP A 591 -0.55 11.36 -17.09
N TYR A 592 -0.01 10.17 -16.82
CA TYR A 592 -0.52 9.21 -15.83
C TYR A 592 0.25 9.34 -14.50
N PRO A 593 -0.40 9.54 -13.32
CA PRO A 593 0.28 9.55 -12.02
C PRO A 593 0.94 8.19 -11.70
N PRO A 594 2.02 8.14 -10.88
CA PRO A 594 2.90 6.98 -10.76
C PRO A 594 2.22 5.66 -10.38
N VAL A 595 1.22 5.69 -9.48
CA VAL A 595 0.35 4.53 -9.16
C VAL A 595 -0.28 3.93 -10.43
N SER A 596 -0.84 4.80 -11.28
CA SER A 596 -1.46 4.39 -12.54
C SER A 596 -0.43 4.02 -13.61
N HIS A 597 0.82 4.53 -13.55
CA HIS A 597 1.89 4.04 -14.42
C HIS A 597 2.27 2.59 -14.06
N VAL A 598 2.48 2.29 -12.78
CA VAL A 598 2.77 0.91 -12.33
C VAL A 598 1.64 -0.01 -12.72
N TYR A 599 0.38 0.27 -12.32
CA TYR A 599 -0.74 -0.61 -12.65
C TYR A 599 -1.02 -0.72 -14.15
N LYS A 600 -0.79 0.35 -14.94
CA LYS A 600 -0.83 0.28 -16.42
C LYS A 600 0.23 -0.69 -16.95
N VAL A 601 1.48 -0.56 -16.53
CA VAL A 601 2.57 -1.46 -16.97
C VAL A 601 2.30 -2.90 -16.53
N LEU A 602 1.77 -3.13 -15.31
CA LEU A 602 1.42 -4.47 -14.85
C LEU A 602 0.30 -5.09 -15.69
N ARG A 603 -0.81 -4.35 -15.92
CA ARG A 603 -1.93 -4.76 -16.77
C ARG A 603 -1.50 -5.04 -18.21
N ASP A 604 -0.79 -4.10 -18.82
CA ASP A 604 -0.37 -4.17 -20.23
C ASP A 604 0.68 -5.29 -20.43
N ALA A 605 1.50 -5.59 -19.42
CA ALA A 605 2.42 -6.73 -19.44
C ALA A 605 1.71 -8.10 -19.32
N VAL A 606 0.68 -8.25 -18.48
CA VAL A 606 -0.12 -9.49 -18.44
C VAL A 606 -0.75 -9.77 -19.80
N TRP A 607 -1.31 -8.73 -20.44
CA TRP A 607 -1.84 -8.86 -21.80
C TRP A 607 -0.75 -9.15 -22.83
N GLY A 608 0.37 -8.42 -22.84
CA GLY A 608 1.48 -8.67 -23.77
C GLY A 608 2.12 -10.07 -23.64
N GLN A 609 2.09 -10.67 -22.44
CA GLN A 609 2.49 -12.06 -22.20
C GLN A 609 1.53 -13.10 -22.78
N SER A 610 0.26 -12.73 -23.00
CA SER A 610 -0.74 -13.58 -23.66
C SER A 610 -0.65 -13.56 -25.18
N ARG A 611 0.03 -12.55 -25.77
CA ARG A 611 0.14 -12.42 -27.23
C ARG A 611 1.00 -13.52 -27.86
N PRO A 612 0.67 -13.96 -29.10
CA PRO A 612 1.55 -14.80 -29.90
C PRO A 612 2.94 -14.16 -30.03
N ARG A 613 4.00 -14.97 -29.90
CA ARG A 613 5.39 -14.50 -30.02
C ARG A 613 5.75 -13.93 -31.41
N GLN A 614 4.89 -14.20 -32.40
CA GLN A 614 4.93 -13.64 -33.75
C GLN A 614 4.48 -12.18 -33.81
N GLU A 615 3.71 -11.69 -32.84
CA GLU A 615 3.23 -10.29 -32.75
C GLU A 615 4.32 -9.43 -32.08
N ILE A 616 5.46 -9.30 -32.75
CA ILE A 616 6.72 -8.74 -32.21
C ILE A 616 6.57 -7.34 -31.60
N ASN A 617 5.56 -6.55 -31.98
CA ASN A 617 5.33 -5.22 -31.41
C ASN A 617 4.53 -5.22 -30.09
N GLU A 618 3.73 -6.26 -29.83
CA GLU A 618 2.82 -6.34 -28.67
C GLU A 618 3.26 -7.41 -27.66
N TYR A 619 4.08 -8.37 -28.08
CA TYR A 619 4.57 -9.45 -27.23
C TYR A 619 5.47 -8.96 -26.08
N VAL A 620 5.20 -9.44 -24.87
CA VAL A 620 6.04 -9.25 -23.67
C VAL A 620 6.46 -10.63 -23.16
N SER A 621 7.76 -10.88 -23.05
CA SER A 621 8.28 -12.16 -22.54
C SER A 621 8.42 -12.17 -21.02
N ARG A 622 8.90 -11.08 -20.42
CA ARG A 622 9.18 -10.94 -18.98
C ARG A 622 9.00 -9.48 -18.54
N VAL A 623 9.08 -9.25 -17.24
CA VAL A 623 9.27 -7.92 -16.64
C VAL A 623 10.42 -7.91 -15.65
N SER A 624 10.97 -6.72 -15.39
CA SER A 624 11.83 -6.42 -14.25
C SER A 624 11.12 -5.44 -13.31
N ILE A 625 10.99 -5.81 -12.04
CA ILE A 625 10.26 -5.10 -10.99
C ILE A 625 11.24 -4.64 -9.89
N PRO A 626 11.45 -3.32 -9.70
CA PRO A 626 12.01 -2.75 -8.48
C PRO A 626 10.92 -2.57 -7.42
N GLY A 627 11.21 -2.87 -6.16
CA GLY A 627 10.29 -2.54 -5.07
C GLY A 627 10.85 -2.74 -3.66
N VAL A 628 10.12 -2.27 -2.66
CA VAL A 628 10.44 -2.45 -1.24
C VAL A 628 9.61 -3.59 -0.67
N LEU A 629 10.26 -4.59 -0.06
CA LEU A 629 9.56 -5.69 0.59
C LEU A 629 8.87 -5.18 1.86
N THR A 630 7.56 -5.40 1.97
CA THR A 630 6.81 -5.01 3.17
C THR A 630 6.80 -6.12 4.22
N ASP A 631 6.33 -5.79 5.42
CA ASP A 631 5.93 -6.76 6.45
C ASP A 631 4.54 -7.38 6.16
N ARG A 632 3.80 -6.84 5.19
CA ARG A 632 2.46 -7.28 4.80
C ARG A 632 2.52 -8.53 3.93
N THR A 633 1.49 -9.36 4.04
CA THR A 633 1.27 -10.53 3.18
C THR A 633 -0.14 -10.53 2.63
N ALA A 634 -0.31 -10.89 1.36
CA ALA A 634 -1.60 -11.04 0.71
C ALA A 634 -1.89 -12.52 0.44
N ARG A 635 -3.17 -12.91 0.52
CA ARG A 635 -3.63 -14.27 0.30
C ARG A 635 -4.33 -14.38 -1.05
N LEU A 636 -3.83 -15.26 -1.90
CA LEU A 636 -4.36 -15.56 -3.23
C LEU A 636 -5.63 -16.40 -3.15
N PHE A 637 -6.39 -16.44 -4.24
CA PHE A 637 -7.63 -17.19 -4.39
C PHE A 637 -7.45 -18.70 -4.18
N ASN A 638 -6.30 -19.24 -4.56
CA ASN A 638 -5.91 -20.64 -4.29
C ASN A 638 -5.57 -20.92 -2.81
N GLY A 639 -5.60 -19.89 -1.96
CA GLY A 639 -5.38 -19.95 -0.53
C GLY A 639 -3.93 -19.77 -0.07
N MET A 640 -2.97 -19.69 -0.98
CA MET A 640 -1.55 -19.43 -0.71
C MET A 640 -1.33 -17.98 -0.27
N THR A 641 -0.42 -17.77 0.68
CA THR A 641 -0.07 -16.45 1.21
C THR A 641 1.34 -16.07 0.76
N LEU A 642 1.50 -14.87 0.19
CA LEU A 642 2.77 -14.34 -0.32
C LEU A 642 3.06 -12.95 0.29
N PRO A 643 4.33 -12.57 0.43
CA PRO A 643 4.69 -11.22 0.87
C PRO A 643 4.35 -10.17 -0.20
N VAL A 644 3.96 -8.98 0.26
CA VAL A 644 3.65 -7.84 -0.60
C VAL A 644 4.93 -7.05 -0.87
N LEU A 645 5.16 -6.77 -2.15
CA LEU A 645 6.24 -5.96 -2.69
C LEU A 645 5.64 -4.62 -3.17
N GLU A 646 6.09 -3.52 -2.56
CA GLU A 646 5.71 -2.15 -2.94
C GLU A 646 6.55 -1.72 -4.15
N VAL A 647 5.92 -1.71 -5.33
CA VAL A 647 6.58 -1.54 -6.63
C VAL A 647 6.78 -0.07 -6.96
N GLN A 648 8.03 0.31 -7.22
CA GLN A 648 8.37 1.66 -7.63
C GLN A 648 8.06 1.90 -9.11
N SER A 649 7.57 3.11 -9.43
CA SER A 649 7.31 3.55 -10.82
C SER A 649 8.58 3.75 -11.65
N ARG A 650 9.74 3.92 -11.01
CA ARG A 650 11.03 4.11 -11.68
C ARG A 650 11.77 2.79 -11.86
N GLY A 651 12.15 2.48 -13.10
CA GLY A 651 12.94 1.29 -13.43
C GLY A 651 12.15 -0.01 -13.56
N ILE A 652 10.82 0.05 -13.47
CA ILE A 652 9.95 -1.00 -14.00
C ILE A 652 10.14 -1.07 -15.53
N ALA A 653 10.26 -2.28 -16.10
CA ALA A 653 10.41 -2.44 -17.54
C ALA A 653 9.86 -3.78 -18.04
N THR A 654 9.34 -3.79 -19.27
CA THR A 654 8.93 -4.99 -20.00
C THR A 654 10.06 -5.45 -20.93
N TRP A 655 10.20 -6.77 -21.07
CA TRP A 655 11.16 -7.42 -21.95
C TRP A 655 10.39 -8.04 -23.12
N ASN A 656 10.94 -8.04 -24.35
CA ASN A 656 10.28 -8.53 -25.55
C ASN A 656 11.25 -9.39 -26.37
N GLU A 657 11.38 -10.66 -25.95
CA GLU A 657 12.43 -11.56 -26.44
C GLU A 657 12.46 -11.70 -27.96
N ALA A 658 11.30 -11.66 -28.63
CA ALA A 658 11.21 -11.72 -30.08
C ALA A 658 11.88 -10.51 -30.76
N LYS A 659 11.62 -9.30 -30.26
CA LYS A 659 12.16 -8.05 -30.81
C LYS A 659 13.68 -7.96 -30.67
N LEU A 660 14.22 -8.41 -29.52
CA LEU A 660 15.68 -8.42 -29.30
C LEU A 660 16.38 -9.51 -30.11
N VAL A 661 15.83 -10.74 -30.18
CA VAL A 661 16.36 -11.80 -31.04
C VAL A 661 16.42 -11.32 -32.49
N HIS A 662 15.36 -10.68 -32.99
CA HIS A 662 15.33 -10.11 -34.34
C HIS A 662 16.40 -9.04 -34.56
N SER A 663 16.48 -8.05 -33.67
CA SER A 663 17.46 -6.95 -33.76
C SER A 663 18.92 -7.44 -33.73
N VAL A 664 19.27 -8.39 -32.84
CA VAL A 664 20.63 -8.94 -32.77
C VAL A 664 20.92 -9.83 -33.98
N THR A 665 19.94 -10.62 -34.45
CA THR A 665 20.08 -11.44 -35.65
C THR A 665 20.39 -10.58 -36.88
N ASP A 666 19.64 -9.51 -37.10
CA ASP A 666 19.84 -8.65 -38.28
C ASP A 666 21.15 -7.86 -38.19
N SER A 667 21.55 -7.38 -37.00
CA SER A 667 22.88 -6.77 -36.80
C SER A 667 24.04 -7.74 -37.06
N VAL A 668 23.93 -9.01 -36.63
CA VAL A 668 24.93 -10.05 -36.92
C VAL A 668 24.93 -10.45 -38.39
N LEU A 669 23.77 -10.42 -39.07
CA LEU A 669 23.70 -10.65 -40.51
C LEU A 669 24.25 -9.49 -41.34
N ASP A 670 24.17 -8.25 -40.88
CA ASP A 670 24.80 -7.10 -41.54
C ASP A 670 26.33 -7.13 -41.37
N ASP A 671 26.83 -7.37 -40.16
CA ASP A 671 28.27 -7.61 -39.89
C ASP A 671 28.81 -8.80 -40.73
N ALA A 672 28.03 -9.87 -40.88
CA ALA A 672 28.40 -11.02 -41.71
C ALA A 672 28.42 -10.69 -43.22
N LYS A 673 27.54 -9.79 -43.72
CA LYS A 673 27.59 -9.30 -45.12
C LYS A 673 28.84 -8.47 -45.38
N GLU A 674 29.25 -7.61 -44.44
CA GLU A 674 30.48 -6.81 -44.56
C GLU A 674 31.74 -7.70 -44.63
N ARG A 675 31.67 -8.91 -44.07
CA ARG A 675 32.77 -9.88 -44.01
C ARG A 675 32.66 -11.06 -45.00
N ASP A 676 31.66 -11.04 -45.89
CA ASP A 676 31.33 -12.11 -46.86
C ASP A 676 31.11 -13.51 -46.22
N VAL A 677 30.64 -13.54 -44.96
CA VAL A 677 30.37 -14.77 -44.20
C VAL A 677 28.91 -15.19 -44.36
N ARG A 678 28.67 -16.39 -44.89
CA ARG A 678 27.31 -16.91 -45.11
C ARG A 678 26.73 -17.60 -43.87
N ILE A 679 25.94 -16.89 -43.09
CA ILE A 679 25.21 -17.42 -41.93
C ILE A 679 23.75 -17.77 -42.31
N ASP A 680 23.22 -18.88 -41.77
CA ASP A 680 21.79 -19.21 -41.85
C ASP A 680 20.99 -18.48 -40.77
N LYS A 681 20.06 -17.62 -41.18
CA LYS A 681 19.18 -16.85 -40.28
C LYS A 681 18.36 -17.76 -39.34
N ALA A 682 17.88 -18.91 -39.80
CA ALA A 682 17.02 -19.77 -38.99
C ALA A 682 17.78 -20.42 -37.81
N ASN A 683 18.97 -20.96 -38.06
CA ASN A 683 19.83 -21.47 -37.00
C ASN A 683 20.44 -20.34 -36.13
N LEU A 684 20.70 -19.16 -36.69
CA LEU A 684 21.15 -17.99 -35.92
C LEU A 684 20.08 -17.52 -34.92
N GLU A 685 18.84 -17.31 -35.36
CA GLU A 685 17.71 -16.93 -34.47
C GLU A 685 17.49 -17.96 -33.37
N LYS A 686 17.58 -19.26 -33.69
CA LYS A 686 17.47 -20.35 -32.72
C LYS A 686 18.60 -20.34 -31.69
N THR A 687 19.82 -20.00 -32.11
CA THR A 687 21.01 -19.93 -31.24
C THR A 687 20.95 -18.71 -30.32
N ILE A 688 20.59 -17.54 -30.85
CA ILE A 688 20.41 -16.30 -30.06
C ILE A 688 19.25 -16.45 -29.07
N ARG A 689 18.17 -17.12 -29.46
CA ARG A 689 17.06 -17.49 -28.55
C ARG A 689 17.52 -18.37 -27.39
N ALA A 690 18.22 -19.47 -27.68
CA ALA A 690 18.76 -20.36 -26.65
C ALA A 690 19.76 -19.65 -25.72
N LEU A 691 20.50 -18.67 -26.22
CA LEU A 691 21.35 -17.78 -25.41
C LEU A 691 20.51 -16.91 -24.45
N PHE A 692 19.44 -16.25 -24.93
CA PHE A 692 18.58 -15.44 -24.07
C PHE A 692 17.82 -16.27 -23.03
N ASP A 693 17.36 -17.47 -23.38
CA ASP A 693 16.80 -18.44 -22.43
C ASP A 693 17.87 -18.85 -21.38
N LYS A 694 19.12 -19.12 -21.78
CA LYS A 694 20.23 -19.41 -20.85
C LYS A 694 20.49 -18.21 -19.93
N LEU A 695 20.60 -17.00 -20.47
CA LEU A 695 20.84 -15.75 -19.73
C LEU A 695 19.76 -15.52 -18.67
N TYR A 696 18.47 -15.56 -19.06
CA TYR A 696 17.35 -15.44 -18.11
C TYR A 696 17.44 -16.47 -16.98
N ASN A 697 17.77 -17.74 -17.30
CA ASN A 697 17.95 -18.80 -16.31
C ASN A 697 19.22 -18.69 -15.45
N GLN A 698 20.18 -17.84 -15.80
CA GLN A 698 21.36 -17.55 -14.96
C GLN A 698 21.18 -16.30 -14.11
N PHE A 699 20.44 -15.29 -14.59
CA PHE A 699 20.18 -14.08 -13.82
C PHE A 699 19.08 -14.27 -12.77
N ARG A 700 17.96 -14.90 -13.13
CA ARG A 700 16.74 -14.93 -12.31
C ARG A 700 16.97 -15.49 -10.92
N ASN A 701 16.50 -14.76 -9.91
CA ASN A 701 16.60 -15.11 -8.50
C ASN A 701 15.52 -14.34 -7.71
N LEU A 702 15.44 -14.52 -6.38
CA LEU A 702 14.40 -13.89 -5.55
C LEU A 702 14.56 -12.36 -5.39
N GLY A 703 15.67 -11.77 -5.82
CA GLY A 703 15.92 -10.33 -5.83
C GLY A 703 16.26 -9.70 -4.49
N GLN A 704 16.42 -10.48 -3.41
CA GLN A 704 16.51 -9.95 -2.04
C GLN A 704 17.92 -9.52 -1.61
N SER A 705 18.96 -10.32 -1.88
CA SER A 705 20.34 -9.92 -1.53
C SER A 705 20.91 -8.89 -2.50
N SER A 706 21.99 -8.22 -2.12
CA SER A 706 22.62 -7.23 -3.01
C SER A 706 23.22 -7.86 -4.28
N ALA A 707 23.74 -9.10 -4.18
CA ALA A 707 24.18 -9.85 -5.35
C ALA A 707 22.99 -10.28 -6.24
N ASP A 708 21.87 -10.70 -5.63
CA ASP A 708 20.61 -11.02 -6.32
C ASP A 708 20.07 -9.81 -7.12
N ARG A 709 20.01 -8.62 -6.48
CA ARG A 709 19.60 -7.37 -7.13
C ARG A 709 20.54 -7.02 -8.29
N ALA A 710 21.85 -7.14 -8.09
CA ALA A 710 22.83 -6.84 -9.12
C ALA A 710 22.75 -7.80 -10.32
N LEU A 711 22.52 -9.11 -10.11
CA LEU A 711 22.24 -10.07 -11.17
C LEU A 711 21.00 -9.67 -11.98
N ASN A 712 19.87 -9.42 -11.31
CA ASN A 712 18.61 -9.09 -12.00
C ASN A 712 18.69 -7.74 -12.74
N TYR A 713 19.39 -6.75 -12.17
CA TYR A 713 19.62 -5.46 -12.83
C TYR A 713 20.58 -5.59 -14.02
N ALA A 714 21.67 -6.36 -13.89
CA ALA A 714 22.56 -6.69 -15.01
C ALA A 714 21.82 -7.41 -16.14
N GLY A 715 20.94 -8.36 -15.81
CA GLY A 715 20.07 -9.01 -16.78
C GLY A 715 19.16 -8.02 -17.50
N THR A 716 18.57 -7.06 -16.78
CA THR A 716 17.71 -6.01 -17.37
C THR A 716 18.50 -5.08 -18.28
N ASN A 717 19.69 -4.64 -17.88
CA ASN A 717 20.54 -3.78 -18.71
C ASN A 717 21.07 -4.52 -19.93
N ALA A 718 21.55 -5.76 -19.80
CA ALA A 718 21.99 -6.57 -20.93
C ALA A 718 20.82 -6.86 -21.91
N TYR A 719 19.58 -6.86 -21.41
CA TYR A 719 18.37 -7.00 -22.21
C TYR A 719 18.00 -5.69 -22.95
N GLN A 720 17.99 -4.54 -22.27
CA GLN A 720 17.65 -3.24 -22.88
C GLN A 720 18.76 -2.73 -23.81
N PHE A 721 20.02 -2.92 -23.41
CA PHE A 721 21.23 -2.49 -24.12
C PHE A 721 21.92 -3.70 -24.75
N GLY A 722 21.18 -4.39 -25.64
CA GLY A 722 21.64 -5.62 -26.32
C GLY A 722 22.93 -5.48 -27.14
N SER A 723 23.45 -4.25 -27.33
CA SER A 723 24.77 -3.95 -27.87
C SER A 723 25.89 -4.74 -27.19
N ASP A 724 25.78 -4.99 -25.89
CA ASP A 724 26.89 -5.53 -25.10
C ASP A 724 26.89 -7.06 -25.13
N ILE A 725 25.71 -7.70 -25.19
CA ILE A 725 25.60 -9.13 -25.56
C ILE A 725 26.03 -9.35 -27.01
N MET A 726 25.67 -8.45 -27.93
CA MET A 726 26.10 -8.50 -29.33
C MET A 726 27.64 -8.38 -29.45
N GLN A 727 28.28 -7.51 -28.66
CA GLN A 727 29.75 -7.45 -28.55
C GLN A 727 30.33 -8.74 -27.94
N GLY A 728 29.64 -9.33 -26.95
CA GLY A 728 29.99 -10.65 -26.39
C GLY A 728 29.98 -11.77 -27.44
N LEU A 729 28.94 -11.84 -28.28
CA LEU A 729 28.85 -12.79 -29.39
C LEU A 729 29.92 -12.54 -30.47
N LEU A 730 30.13 -11.27 -30.82
CA LEU A 730 31.13 -10.83 -31.80
C LEU A 730 32.53 -10.64 -31.20
N SER A 731 32.82 -11.22 -30.03
CA SER A 731 34.09 -11.06 -29.30
C SER A 731 35.32 -11.59 -30.06
N ALA A 732 35.12 -12.41 -31.11
CA ALA A 732 36.19 -12.87 -31.98
C ALA A 732 37.02 -11.72 -32.59
N LYS A 733 36.41 -10.55 -32.87
CA LYS A 733 37.11 -9.33 -33.37
C LYS A 733 38.04 -8.68 -32.34
N HIS A 734 37.99 -9.12 -31.07
CA HIS A 734 38.85 -8.62 -30.00
C HIS A 734 39.95 -9.62 -29.62
N VAL A 735 39.96 -10.83 -30.21
CA VAL A 735 40.87 -11.92 -29.85
C VAL A 735 41.56 -12.51 -31.08
N PRO A 736 42.90 -12.39 -31.21
CA PRO A 736 43.64 -12.91 -32.36
C PRO A 736 43.29 -14.35 -32.72
N GLY A 737 42.84 -14.57 -33.96
CA GLY A 737 42.33 -15.84 -34.44
C GLY A 737 41.30 -15.65 -35.55
N PRO A 738 40.53 -16.69 -35.91
CA PRO A 738 39.46 -16.60 -36.91
C PRO A 738 38.31 -15.71 -36.41
N GLU A 739 37.95 -14.67 -37.18
CA GLU A 739 36.89 -13.72 -36.82
C GLU A 739 35.48 -14.18 -37.25
N ASP A 740 35.39 -15.22 -38.08
CA ASP A 740 34.17 -15.85 -38.59
C ASP A 740 33.32 -16.56 -37.53
N ARG A 741 33.87 -16.77 -36.33
CA ARG A 741 33.27 -17.54 -35.23
C ARG A 741 32.49 -16.66 -34.26
N LEU A 742 31.32 -17.13 -33.84
CA LEU A 742 30.57 -16.55 -32.73
C LEU A 742 31.04 -17.14 -31.40
N TYR A 743 31.33 -16.26 -30.45
CA TYR A 743 31.54 -16.63 -29.05
C TYR A 743 30.19 -17.00 -28.38
N THR A 744 30.22 -17.80 -27.32
CA THR A 744 29.04 -18.17 -26.52
C THR A 744 29.24 -17.82 -25.05
N LEU A 745 28.13 -17.66 -24.30
CA LEU A 745 28.17 -17.39 -22.86
C LEU A 745 28.74 -18.60 -22.11
N ASP A 746 29.85 -18.40 -21.39
CA ASP A 746 30.44 -19.39 -20.48
C ASP A 746 29.77 -19.30 -19.10
N ARG A 747 30.15 -18.30 -18.31
CA ARG A 747 29.81 -18.10 -16.89
C ARG A 747 29.37 -16.67 -16.60
N ILE A 748 28.53 -16.52 -15.57
CA ILE A 748 28.20 -15.25 -14.92
C ILE A 748 28.58 -15.37 -13.45
N THR A 749 29.27 -14.37 -12.90
CA THR A 749 29.61 -14.31 -11.47
C THR A 749 29.40 -12.90 -10.93
N VAL A 750 29.25 -12.78 -9.61
CA VAL A 750 29.14 -11.48 -8.92
C VAL A 750 30.09 -11.45 -7.74
N SER A 751 30.77 -10.33 -7.54
CA SER A 751 31.56 -10.03 -6.35
C SER A 751 31.21 -8.64 -5.82
N LYS A 752 31.50 -8.36 -4.54
CA LYS A 752 31.36 -7.00 -4.03
C LYS A 752 32.47 -6.12 -4.62
N SER A 753 32.09 -5.02 -5.26
CA SER A 753 33.05 -4.17 -5.96
C SER A 753 33.96 -3.42 -4.98
N PRO A 754 35.29 -3.41 -5.21
CA PRO A 754 36.19 -2.55 -4.46
C PRO A 754 36.00 -1.05 -4.81
N PHE A 755 35.28 -0.74 -5.89
CA PHE A 755 35.04 0.62 -6.38
C PHE A 755 33.75 1.25 -5.80
N SER A 756 33.55 1.08 -4.49
CA SER A 756 32.39 1.63 -3.76
C SER A 756 32.69 2.99 -3.13
N ARG A 757 31.72 3.92 -3.13
CA ARG A 757 31.74 5.07 -2.20
C ARG A 757 31.35 4.60 -0.79
N PRO A 758 31.70 5.35 0.28
CA PRO A 758 31.09 5.12 1.60
C PRO A 758 29.56 5.15 1.50
N ASN A 759 28.91 4.15 2.10
CA ASN A 759 27.45 3.90 2.06
C ASN A 759 26.86 3.42 0.72
N SER A 760 27.64 3.31 -0.37
CA SER A 760 27.22 2.57 -1.57
C SER A 760 27.26 1.05 -1.34
N ASP A 761 26.51 0.30 -2.14
CA ASP A 761 26.55 -1.16 -2.16
C ASP A 761 26.83 -1.69 -3.57
N CYS A 762 28.02 -1.36 -4.07
CA CYS A 762 28.42 -1.69 -5.44
C CYS A 762 28.79 -3.18 -5.57
N GLN A 763 28.28 -3.82 -6.61
CA GLN A 763 28.60 -5.18 -7.01
C GLN A 763 29.24 -5.15 -8.41
N ASP A 764 30.34 -5.87 -8.60
CA ASP A 764 30.91 -6.12 -9.93
C ASP A 764 30.29 -7.43 -10.46
N VAL A 765 29.54 -7.34 -11.56
CA VAL A 765 28.94 -8.47 -12.28
C VAL A 765 29.81 -8.77 -13.50
N TYR A 766 30.31 -10.00 -13.58
CA TYR A 766 31.20 -10.48 -14.63
C TYR A 766 30.41 -11.40 -15.57
N ILE A 767 30.46 -11.13 -16.87
CA ILE A 767 29.84 -11.97 -17.92
C ILE A 767 30.97 -12.41 -18.86
N SER A 768 31.34 -13.70 -18.81
CA SER A 768 32.42 -14.25 -19.62
C SER A 768 31.89 -15.01 -20.83
N PHE A 769 32.52 -14.78 -21.98
CA PHE A 769 32.26 -15.45 -23.25
C PHE A 769 33.49 -16.29 -23.69
N ILE A 770 33.25 -17.40 -24.39
CA ILE A 770 34.27 -18.34 -24.90
C ILE A 770 33.98 -18.72 -26.37
N ASP A 771 35.03 -19.02 -27.14
CA ASP A 771 34.91 -19.67 -28.46
C ASP A 771 34.59 -21.16 -28.25
N PRO A 772 33.37 -21.64 -28.61
CA PRO A 772 32.96 -23.02 -28.32
C PRO A 772 33.71 -24.08 -29.14
N GLU A 773 34.44 -23.67 -30.17
CA GLU A 773 35.24 -24.57 -31.01
C GLU A 773 36.74 -24.53 -30.67
N ASN A 774 37.19 -23.65 -29.76
CA ASN A 774 38.60 -23.53 -29.39
C ASN A 774 38.76 -23.00 -27.95
N ASP A 775 38.85 -23.93 -26.99
CA ASP A 775 39.02 -23.62 -25.56
C ASP A 775 40.37 -22.96 -25.21
N GLN A 776 41.37 -23.05 -26.09
CA GLN A 776 42.65 -22.36 -25.96
C GLN A 776 42.58 -20.87 -26.36
N ARG A 777 41.48 -20.44 -27.00
CA ARG A 777 41.29 -19.04 -27.40
C ARG A 777 40.91 -18.20 -26.18
N ALA A 778 41.47 -17.00 -26.07
CA ALA A 778 41.21 -16.14 -24.91
C ALA A 778 39.71 -15.85 -24.75
N ARG A 779 39.22 -16.11 -23.54
CA ARG A 779 37.88 -15.71 -23.08
C ARG A 779 37.77 -14.19 -23.06
N VAL A 780 36.56 -13.66 -23.25
CA VAL A 780 36.29 -12.22 -23.16
C VAL A 780 35.30 -11.98 -22.04
N THR A 781 35.70 -11.19 -21.05
CA THR A 781 34.90 -10.94 -19.85
C THR A 781 34.49 -9.48 -19.78
N TYR A 782 33.18 -9.25 -19.73
CA TYR A 782 32.55 -7.93 -19.58
C TYR A 782 32.19 -7.72 -18.11
N VAL A 783 32.55 -6.57 -17.55
CA VAL A 783 32.33 -6.25 -16.13
C VAL A 783 31.51 -4.97 -15.96
N TYR A 784 30.38 -5.12 -15.28
CA TYR A 784 29.44 -4.06 -14.94
C TYR A 784 29.54 -3.78 -13.45
N THR A 785 29.80 -2.53 -13.06
CA THR A 785 29.78 -2.12 -11.65
C THR A 785 28.47 -1.43 -11.36
N ILE A 786 27.61 -2.10 -10.58
CA ILE A 786 26.24 -1.67 -10.32
C ILE A 786 26.12 -1.33 -8.84
N ASP A 787 25.71 -0.11 -8.52
CA ASP A 787 25.28 0.25 -7.16
C ASP A 787 23.84 -0.21 -6.94
N VAL A 788 23.61 -0.98 -5.88
CA VAL A 788 22.29 -1.49 -5.47
C VAL A 788 21.90 -1.02 -4.07
N SER A 789 22.45 0.11 -3.63
CA SER A 789 22.07 0.79 -2.38
C SER A 789 20.69 1.46 -2.43
N ASP A 790 20.14 1.68 -3.62
CA ASP A 790 18.84 2.30 -3.87
C ASP A 790 18.12 1.58 -5.03
N LEU A 791 16.90 2.02 -5.35
CA LEU A 791 16.07 1.47 -6.44
C LEU A 791 15.67 2.56 -7.46
N PRO A 792 15.68 2.26 -8.78
CA PRO A 792 16.35 1.09 -9.38
C PRO A 792 17.88 1.19 -9.19
N GLY A 793 18.58 0.07 -9.39
CA GLY A 793 20.05 0.06 -9.38
C GLY A 793 20.65 0.99 -10.44
N VAL A 794 21.94 1.33 -10.29
CA VAL A 794 22.63 2.27 -11.18
C VAL A 794 23.98 1.72 -11.62
N SER A 795 24.23 1.64 -12.93
CA SER A 795 25.58 1.35 -13.46
C SER A 795 26.49 2.56 -13.25
N LEU A 796 27.59 2.40 -12.51
CA LEU A 796 28.50 3.50 -12.13
C LEU A 796 29.56 3.83 -13.18
N VAL A 797 29.83 2.91 -14.11
CA VAL A 797 30.85 3.04 -15.17
C VAL A 797 30.36 2.43 -16.48
N PRO A 798 30.93 2.82 -17.63
CA PRO A 798 30.81 2.07 -18.87
C PRO A 798 31.34 0.63 -18.70
N THR A 799 30.76 -0.32 -19.44
CA THR A 799 31.13 -1.74 -19.42
C THR A 799 32.63 -1.92 -19.66
N ARG A 800 33.32 -2.63 -18.75
CA ARG A 800 34.77 -2.86 -18.82
C ARG A 800 35.06 -4.23 -19.43
N THR A 801 35.81 -4.28 -20.54
CA THR A 801 36.12 -5.54 -21.24
C THR A 801 37.55 -6.00 -20.96
N PHE A 802 37.71 -7.28 -20.62
CA PHE A 802 38.98 -7.94 -20.32
C PHE A 802 39.19 -9.17 -21.20
N LEU A 803 40.45 -9.47 -21.53
CA LEU A 803 40.85 -10.67 -22.26
C LEU A 803 41.54 -11.66 -21.30
N GLY A 804 41.07 -12.91 -21.32
CA GLY A 804 41.44 -13.95 -20.36
C GLY A 804 40.40 -14.15 -19.24
N ASP A 805 40.70 -15.08 -18.34
CA ASP A 805 39.96 -15.24 -17.08
C ASP A 805 40.51 -14.28 -16.00
N MET A 806 39.58 -13.82 -15.14
CA MET A 806 39.86 -13.31 -13.80
C MET A 806 39.32 -14.29 -12.75
#